data_AF-A0A078JIA8-F1
#
_entry.id   AF-A0A078JIA8-F1
#
_cell.length_a   1.000
_cell.length_b   1.000
_cell.length_c   1.000
_cell.angle_alpha   90.00
_cell.angle_beta   90.00
_cell.angle_gamma   90.00
#
_symmetry.space_group_name_H-M   'P 1'
#
loop_
_entity.id
_entity.type
_entity.pdbx_description
1 polymer ?
#
loop_
_entity_poly.entity_id
_entity_poly.type
_entity_poly.pdbx_seq_one_letter_code
_entity_poly.pdbx_strand_id
1 'polypeptide(L)'
;MKGEGKVFFLKSRMKWIGLLGLVLSAFSLLVHFLLAGFTDDSISDYSIPVTLFSWRPVFDNPRFNRHTPLYRRLWGPTRHVESLLPYAIPRGYHSDPPARTNGFVFVRIQGGFHEIRNSIPDVVAVSRLLNATLVIPEIQSTTSSKGISSQFKSFAYLYNEEHFMASLANDVRVVKTLPKNLKWARRKKQIPSFKVSYGSSPYYYLHHVLPVLIKHSVVELVVPHGGCLQAILPTNLEEYQRLRCRVAFHALQFRKEVQELSTKVLQRLRPLGRPFIAYDPGMTREALAYHGCAELFQDVHTELIQHKRAWMIKRGIVKGKLSVDSAEQRLQGLCPLMPEEVGILLRAYGYSWDTIIYVAGGEVFGGQRTLIPLHGMFENVVDRTSLSTGWELAKMYGREAKHKDIRPKTPPSVEEETKHDSLKSIRQRPQPLPPPPARPKYYNIEGWWGWVAESDNEPENTVIELRTNAHKLLWEAIDYVVSVEADVFVPGFDRDGKGHPSFASLVMGHRLYQSASAKTFRPDRKQTAMLLEEIRDHMYEANHTWIASVRKLLKRSLLEGLVESSKRSKTFSFLSHPVPECSCIRRGDRVSNVSLIEADLGVTHRCPQGMDGVVRSKDNKNAEREEDLDEEDLSSSGFFFGHKESGGSSNSNNETVNSEANNKEEGQLEDQEELEGGER
;
A
#
# COMPACT_ATOMS: atom_id res chain seq x y z
N MET A 1 -60.43 -43.88 -62.60
CA MET A 1 -59.67 -42.61 -62.56
C MET A 1 -59.36 -42.26 -61.11
N LYS A 2 -58.12 -41.79 -60.88
CA LYS A 2 -57.59 -41.08 -59.70
C LYS A 2 -57.51 -41.86 -58.38
N GLY A 3 -56.30 -42.35 -58.09
CA GLY A 3 -56.00 -42.94 -56.80
C GLY A 3 -54.54 -43.09 -56.40
N GLU A 4 -53.55 -42.54 -57.12
CA GLU A 4 -52.14 -42.59 -56.67
C GLU A 4 -51.44 -41.27 -57.01
N GLY A 5 -51.17 -40.44 -56.00
CA GLY A 5 -50.52 -39.14 -56.23
C GLY A 5 -50.25 -38.27 -55.00
N LYS A 6 -50.33 -38.81 -53.77
CA LYS A 6 -50.12 -38.00 -52.56
C LYS A 6 -49.08 -38.50 -51.55
N VAL A 7 -48.40 -39.62 -51.81
CA VAL A 7 -47.41 -40.15 -50.84
C VAL A 7 -45.97 -39.71 -51.13
N PHE A 8 -45.67 -39.18 -52.32
CA PHE A 8 -44.29 -38.79 -52.67
C PHE A 8 -43.87 -37.36 -52.26
N PHE A 9 -44.81 -36.46 -51.92
CA PHE A 9 -44.50 -35.05 -51.67
C PHE A 9 -44.11 -34.69 -50.23
N LEU A 10 -44.47 -35.52 -49.23
CA LEU A 10 -44.17 -35.23 -47.82
C LEU A 10 -42.81 -35.79 -47.36
N LYS A 11 -42.28 -36.81 -48.02
CA LYS A 11 -40.96 -37.39 -47.68
C LYS A 11 -39.79 -36.53 -48.13
N SER A 12 -40.01 -35.63 -49.10
CA SER A 12 -39.00 -34.70 -49.59
C SER A 12 -38.77 -33.54 -48.62
N ARG A 13 -39.83 -32.93 -48.07
CA ARG A 13 -39.71 -31.75 -47.19
C ARG A 13 -39.00 -32.03 -45.86
N MET A 14 -39.20 -33.20 -45.26
CA MET A 14 -38.47 -33.57 -44.03
C MET A 14 -36.96 -33.74 -44.25
N LYS A 15 -36.55 -34.20 -45.44
CA LYS A 15 -35.12 -34.28 -45.80
C LYS A 15 -34.51 -32.89 -45.96
N TRP A 16 -35.24 -31.95 -46.55
CA TRP A 16 -34.80 -30.55 -46.69
C TRP A 16 -34.73 -29.81 -45.35
N ILE A 17 -35.67 -30.08 -44.43
CA ILE A 17 -35.63 -29.51 -43.07
C ILE A 17 -34.45 -30.09 -42.28
N GLY A 18 -34.19 -31.39 -42.38
CA GLY A 18 -33.01 -32.02 -41.78
C GLY A 18 -31.70 -31.50 -42.36
N LEU A 19 -31.62 -31.31 -43.69
CA LEU A 19 -30.45 -30.75 -44.36
C LEU A 19 -30.21 -29.29 -43.94
N LEU A 20 -31.27 -28.49 -43.84
CA LEU A 20 -31.19 -27.10 -43.38
C LEU A 20 -30.72 -27.02 -41.92
N GLY A 21 -31.23 -27.89 -41.04
CA GLY A 21 -30.78 -27.98 -39.66
C GLY A 21 -29.30 -28.36 -39.54
N LEU A 22 -28.83 -29.30 -40.37
CA LEU A 22 -27.43 -29.73 -40.38
C LEU A 22 -26.51 -28.63 -40.92
N VAL A 23 -26.94 -27.90 -41.95
CA VAL A 23 -26.21 -26.73 -42.48
C VAL A 23 -26.13 -25.61 -41.46
N LEU A 24 -27.22 -25.30 -40.74
CA LEU A 24 -27.23 -24.28 -39.69
C LEU A 24 -26.35 -24.68 -38.50
N SER A 25 -26.33 -25.95 -38.11
CA SER A 25 -25.45 -26.47 -37.06
C SER A 25 -23.97 -26.39 -37.48
N ALA A 26 -23.64 -26.77 -38.71
CA ALA A 26 -22.29 -26.65 -39.26
C ALA A 26 -21.86 -25.19 -39.36
N PHE A 27 -22.75 -24.28 -39.75
CA PHE A 27 -22.46 -22.84 -39.80
C PHE A 27 -22.26 -22.27 -38.39
N SER A 28 -23.06 -22.68 -37.41
CA SER A 28 -22.87 -22.29 -36.01
C SER A 28 -21.53 -22.77 -35.46
N LEU A 29 -21.16 -24.03 -35.72
CA LEU A 29 -19.85 -24.57 -35.34
C LEU A 29 -18.71 -23.85 -36.06
N LEU A 30 -18.85 -23.53 -37.35
CA LEU A 30 -17.86 -22.76 -38.10
C LEU A 30 -17.70 -21.35 -37.52
N VAL A 31 -18.79 -20.68 -37.15
CA VAL A 31 -18.75 -19.36 -36.49
C VAL A 31 -18.06 -19.47 -35.12
N HIS A 32 -18.32 -20.52 -34.35
CA HIS A 32 -17.65 -20.74 -33.06
C HIS A 32 -16.16 -21.11 -33.26
N PHE A 33 -15.81 -21.87 -34.29
CA PHE A 33 -14.42 -22.17 -34.66
C PHE A 33 -13.68 -20.94 -35.21
N LEU A 34 -14.36 -20.05 -35.94
CA LEU A 34 -13.79 -18.78 -36.39
C LEU A 34 -13.63 -17.82 -35.21
N LEU A 35 -14.61 -17.72 -34.30
CA LEU A 35 -14.48 -16.94 -33.06
C LEU A 35 -13.37 -17.49 -32.16
N ALA A 36 -13.20 -18.82 -32.07
CA ALA A 36 -12.11 -19.44 -31.33
C ALA A 36 -10.76 -19.27 -32.06
N GLY A 37 -10.73 -19.35 -33.40
CA GLY A 37 -9.53 -19.12 -34.22
C GLY A 37 -9.07 -17.67 -34.21
N PHE A 38 -9.99 -16.71 -34.09
CA PHE A 38 -9.70 -15.29 -33.89
C PHE A 38 -9.08 -14.98 -32.52
N THR A 39 -9.06 -15.94 -31.57
CA THR A 39 -8.40 -15.74 -30.28
C THR A 39 -6.93 -16.17 -30.26
N ASP A 40 -6.45 -16.91 -31.27
CA ASP A 40 -5.13 -17.57 -31.16
C ASP A 40 -4.14 -17.32 -32.31
N ASP A 41 -4.53 -16.68 -33.42
CA ASP A 41 -3.54 -16.31 -34.45
C ASP A 41 -3.87 -15.04 -35.24
N SER A 42 -2.97 -14.05 -35.13
CA SER A 42 -2.83 -12.91 -36.06
C SER A 42 -3.86 -11.75 -35.85
N ILE A 43 -3.54 -10.45 -35.87
CA ILE A 43 -2.47 -9.67 -36.53
C ILE A 43 -2.67 -8.21 -36.03
N SER A 44 -1.69 -7.55 -35.40
CA SER A 44 -0.74 -6.60 -36.01
C SER A 44 -1.32 -5.71 -37.12
N ASP A 45 -1.14 -4.39 -37.02
CA ASP A 45 -1.41 -3.40 -38.07
C ASP A 45 -2.86 -3.28 -38.57
N TYR A 46 -3.74 -2.88 -37.65
CA TYR A 46 -4.78 -1.91 -37.99
C TYR A 46 -4.57 -0.68 -37.13
N SER A 47 -4.36 0.47 -37.77
CA SER A 47 -4.40 1.78 -37.14
C SER A 47 -5.79 2.03 -36.57
N ILE A 48 -5.99 1.69 -35.29
CA ILE A 48 -7.18 2.02 -34.52
C ILE A 48 -6.88 3.33 -33.76
N PRO A 49 -7.53 4.46 -34.08
CA PRO A 49 -7.50 5.63 -33.21
C PRO A 49 -8.56 5.44 -32.12
N VAL A 50 -8.34 4.49 -31.21
CA VAL A 50 -9.15 4.32 -29.99
C VAL A 50 -8.20 3.93 -28.86
N THR A 51 -8.15 4.82 -27.88
CA THR A 51 -7.43 4.71 -26.61
C THR A 51 -7.59 3.32 -25.96
N LEU A 52 -6.50 2.55 -25.95
CA LEU A 52 -6.37 1.27 -25.24
C LEU A 52 -6.19 1.51 -23.72
N PHE A 53 -7.13 2.21 -23.09
CA PHE A 53 -7.22 2.36 -21.64
C PHE A 53 -8.68 2.16 -21.21
N SER A 54 -8.92 1.13 -20.41
CA SER A 54 -10.26 0.74 -19.95
C SER A 54 -10.78 1.59 -18.81
N TRP A 55 -9.90 2.25 -18.04
CA TRP A 55 -10.35 3.11 -16.95
C TRP A 55 -10.77 4.49 -17.45
N ARG A 56 -12.03 4.83 -17.21
CA ARG A 56 -12.58 6.17 -17.37
C ARG A 56 -13.23 6.57 -16.05
N PRO A 57 -12.78 7.65 -15.41
CA PRO A 57 -13.38 8.09 -14.18
C PRO A 57 -14.80 8.59 -14.43
N VAL A 58 -15.69 8.30 -13.50
CA VAL A 58 -17.07 8.77 -13.50
C VAL A 58 -17.14 10.00 -12.60
N PHE A 59 -17.62 11.12 -13.13
CA PHE A 59 -17.77 12.35 -12.36
C PHE A 59 -19.20 12.84 -12.43
N ASP A 60 -19.76 13.15 -11.26
CA ASP A 60 -21.09 13.76 -11.15
C ASP A 60 -21.15 15.14 -11.78
N ASN A 61 -20.08 15.92 -11.62
CA ASN A 61 -19.99 17.29 -12.11
C ASN A 61 -18.70 17.51 -12.92
N PRO A 62 -18.76 17.95 -14.18
CA PRO A 62 -17.56 18.21 -14.95
C PRO A 62 -16.77 19.44 -14.45
N ARG A 63 -17.43 20.36 -13.72
CA ARG A 63 -16.82 21.57 -13.15
C ARG A 63 -16.42 21.36 -11.70
N PHE A 64 -15.13 21.31 -11.45
CA PHE A 64 -14.57 21.18 -10.11
C PHE A 64 -14.14 22.56 -9.58
N ASN A 65 -14.95 23.16 -8.69
CA ASN A 65 -14.71 24.52 -8.19
C ASN A 65 -13.71 24.53 -7.02
N ARG A 66 -12.51 25.05 -7.27
CA ARG A 66 -11.42 25.15 -6.29
C ARG A 66 -11.57 26.29 -5.27
N HIS A 67 -12.56 27.18 -5.46
CA HIS A 67 -12.74 28.34 -4.59
C HIS A 67 -13.77 28.11 -3.48
N THR A 68 -14.37 26.92 -3.39
CA THR A 68 -15.36 26.63 -2.35
C THR A 68 -14.71 26.40 -0.99
N PRO A 69 -15.38 26.77 0.12
CA PRO A 69 -14.91 26.43 1.47
C PRO A 69 -14.71 24.92 1.65
N LEU A 70 -15.62 24.10 1.11
CA LEU A 70 -15.53 22.65 1.11
C LEU A 70 -14.25 22.16 0.43
N TYR A 71 -13.90 22.71 -0.74
CA TYR A 71 -12.66 22.35 -1.43
C TYR A 71 -11.44 22.65 -0.57
N ARG A 72 -11.38 23.85 0.04
CA ARG A 72 -10.28 24.22 0.93
C ARG A 72 -10.18 23.27 2.13
N ARG A 73 -11.31 22.89 2.73
CA ARG A 73 -11.37 21.91 3.83
C ARG A 73 -10.86 20.53 3.42
N LEU A 74 -11.24 20.03 2.25
CA LEU A 74 -10.91 18.67 1.82
C LEU A 74 -9.50 18.57 1.20
N TRP A 75 -9.13 19.53 0.36
CA TRP A 75 -7.97 19.46 -0.54
C TRP A 75 -6.96 20.59 -0.34
N GLY A 76 -7.32 21.65 0.40
CA GLY A 76 -6.45 22.79 0.64
C GLY A 76 -5.23 22.46 1.51
N PRO A 77 -4.18 23.30 1.48
CA PRO A 77 -2.97 23.09 2.26
C PRO A 77 -3.21 23.24 3.77
N THR A 78 -2.43 22.53 4.57
CA THR A 78 -2.40 22.68 6.03
C THR A 78 -1.49 23.84 6.44
N ARG A 79 -2.09 25.02 6.69
CA ARG A 79 -1.38 26.30 6.93
C ARG A 79 -0.28 26.25 7.99
N HIS A 80 -0.51 25.53 9.09
CA HIS A 80 0.42 25.47 10.23
C HIS A 80 1.77 24.83 9.94
N VAL A 81 1.88 24.04 8.86
CA VAL A 81 3.12 23.35 8.44
C VAL A 81 3.59 23.82 7.07
N GLU A 82 2.97 24.86 6.51
CA GLU A 82 3.32 25.46 5.22
C GLU A 82 4.66 26.20 5.26
N SER A 83 5.05 26.70 6.44
CA SER A 83 6.34 27.35 6.66
C SER A 83 7.54 26.38 6.66
N LEU A 84 7.29 25.08 6.80
CA LEU A 84 8.31 24.04 6.82
C LEU A 84 8.80 23.74 5.39
N LEU A 85 10.09 23.95 5.16
CA LEU A 85 10.73 23.69 3.87
C LEU A 85 11.76 22.56 4.00
N PRO A 86 11.93 21.73 2.94
CA PRO A 86 12.95 20.68 2.90
C PRO A 86 14.36 21.29 3.02
N TYR A 87 15.11 20.86 4.03
CA TYR A 87 16.48 21.32 4.21
C TYR A 87 17.34 20.29 4.94
N ALA A 88 18.18 19.61 4.17
CA ALA A 88 19.07 18.56 4.65
C ALA A 88 20.56 18.86 4.40
N ILE A 89 20.88 20.09 3.97
CA ILE A 89 22.26 20.52 3.71
C ILE A 89 22.99 20.66 5.06
N PRO A 90 24.29 20.32 5.12
CA PRO A 90 25.08 20.49 6.34
C PRO A 90 25.00 21.91 6.90
N ARG A 91 24.91 22.04 8.23
CA ARG A 91 24.84 23.36 8.89
C ARG A 91 26.19 23.84 9.42
N GLY A 92 27.15 22.94 9.59
CA GLY A 92 28.52 23.22 10.00
C GLY A 92 29.55 23.02 8.88
N TYR A 93 30.84 23.14 9.22
CA TYR A 93 31.93 22.80 8.30
C TYR A 93 31.87 21.31 7.96
N HIS A 94 31.55 21.02 6.70
CA HIS A 94 31.44 19.66 6.18
C HIS A 94 32.71 19.32 5.43
N SER A 95 33.60 18.55 6.06
CA SER A 95 34.87 18.15 5.46
C SER A 95 34.66 17.12 4.35
N ASP A 96 35.31 17.35 3.21
CA ASP A 96 35.32 16.38 2.11
C ASP A 96 35.79 15.00 2.59
N PRO A 97 35.31 13.91 1.97
CA PRO A 97 35.78 12.56 2.28
C PRO A 97 37.30 12.48 2.09
N PRO A 98 38.05 11.96 3.08
CA PRO A 98 39.51 11.95 3.01
C PRO A 98 40.01 11.07 1.86
N ALA A 99 41.16 11.45 1.30
CA ALA A 99 41.77 10.75 0.17
C ALA A 99 42.11 9.28 0.49
N ARG A 100 42.35 8.95 1.76
CA ARG A 100 42.61 7.59 2.25
C ARG A 100 41.48 7.12 3.16
N THR A 101 40.88 5.99 2.82
CA THR A 101 39.82 5.33 3.61
C THR A 101 40.37 4.13 4.38
N ASN A 102 39.68 3.74 5.46
CA ASN A 102 40.06 2.59 6.30
C ASN A 102 39.88 1.22 5.61
N GLY A 103 39.07 1.15 4.56
CA GLY A 103 38.80 -0.07 3.80
C GLY A 103 37.49 -0.01 3.03
N PHE A 104 36.96 -1.17 2.66
CA PHE A 104 35.69 -1.32 1.94
C PHE A 104 34.59 -1.90 2.83
N VAL A 105 33.43 -1.25 2.86
CA VAL A 105 32.21 -1.79 3.47
C VAL A 105 31.34 -2.33 2.34
N PHE A 106 31.12 -3.65 2.36
CA PHE A 106 30.18 -4.33 1.48
C PHE A 106 28.91 -4.64 2.26
N VAL A 107 27.74 -4.34 1.72
CA VAL A 107 26.47 -4.51 2.45
C VAL A 107 25.50 -5.37 1.67
N ARG A 108 24.83 -6.28 2.39
CA ARG A 108 23.72 -7.08 1.89
C ARG A 108 22.47 -6.78 2.71
N ILE A 109 21.44 -6.27 2.05
CA ILE A 109 20.18 -5.86 2.67
C ILE A 109 19.11 -6.92 2.36
N GLN A 110 18.38 -7.34 3.40
CA GLN A 110 17.28 -8.29 3.32
C GLN A 110 15.97 -7.58 3.68
N GLY A 111 14.86 -8.03 3.10
CA GLY A 111 13.53 -7.48 3.32
C GLY A 111 12.84 -7.01 2.03
N GLY A 112 11.66 -6.42 2.20
CA GLY A 112 10.88 -5.79 1.15
C GLY A 112 11.30 -4.35 0.90
N PHE A 113 10.46 -3.60 0.19
CA PHE A 113 10.78 -2.25 -0.25
C PHE A 113 11.09 -1.30 0.91
N HIS A 114 10.28 -1.31 1.96
CA HIS A 114 10.43 -0.39 3.08
C HIS A 114 11.66 -0.71 3.93
N GLU A 115 12.00 -1.98 4.13
CA GLU A 115 13.25 -2.36 4.79
C GLU A 115 14.49 -1.94 3.99
N ILE A 116 14.44 -2.11 2.66
CA ILE A 116 15.53 -1.68 1.78
C ILE A 116 15.71 -0.17 1.86
N ARG A 117 14.63 0.59 1.68
CA ARG A 117 14.67 2.06 1.66
C ARG A 117 15.11 2.64 3.00
N ASN A 118 14.74 2.03 4.13
CA ASN A 118 15.18 2.45 5.46
C ASN A 118 16.66 2.11 5.76
N SER A 119 17.17 1.00 5.20
CA SER A 119 18.55 0.54 5.47
C SER A 119 19.64 1.34 4.75
N ILE A 120 19.37 1.81 3.53
CA ILE A 120 20.42 2.46 2.70
C ILE A 120 20.93 3.77 3.34
N PRO A 121 20.09 4.69 3.85
CA PRO A 121 20.56 5.88 4.55
C PRO A 121 21.46 5.57 5.75
N ASP A 122 21.10 4.55 6.54
CA ASP A 122 21.89 4.11 7.69
C ASP A 122 23.27 3.60 7.27
N VAL A 123 23.32 2.79 6.21
CA VAL A 123 24.57 2.22 5.68
C VAL A 123 25.50 3.31 5.16
N VAL A 124 24.97 4.34 4.51
CA VAL A 124 25.77 5.49 4.06
C VAL A 124 26.33 6.25 5.26
N ALA A 125 25.49 6.53 6.27
CA ALA A 125 25.94 7.19 7.50
C ALA A 125 26.99 6.38 8.27
N VAL A 126 26.82 5.05 8.36
CA VAL A 126 27.80 4.13 8.97
C VAL A 126 29.11 4.12 8.18
N SER A 127 29.05 4.10 6.85
CA SER A 127 30.24 4.13 6.00
C SER A 127 31.04 5.43 6.19
N ARG A 128 30.33 6.56 6.33
CA ARG A 128 30.94 7.84 6.70
C ARG A 128 31.56 7.79 8.10
N LEU A 129 30.87 7.20 9.08
CA LEU A 129 31.32 7.11 10.47
C LEU A 129 32.62 6.30 10.58
N LEU A 130 32.72 5.23 9.80
CA LEU A 130 33.89 4.35 9.75
C LEU A 130 35.01 4.86 8.84
N ASN A 131 34.84 6.01 8.18
CA ASN A 131 35.72 6.51 7.13
C ASN A 131 36.04 5.41 6.08
N ALA A 132 35.00 4.74 5.60
CA ALA A 132 35.11 3.60 4.69
C ALA A 132 34.61 3.94 3.28
N THR A 133 35.15 3.26 2.28
CA THR A 133 34.58 3.26 0.93
C THR A 133 33.37 2.33 0.90
N LEU A 134 32.20 2.86 0.56
CA LEU A 134 30.97 2.08 0.43
C LEU A 134 30.95 1.38 -0.93
N VAL A 135 30.75 0.07 -0.94
CA VAL A 135 30.36 -0.64 -2.17
C VAL A 135 28.84 -0.54 -2.31
N ILE A 136 28.35 -0.27 -3.53
CA ILE A 136 26.90 -0.19 -3.79
C ILE A 136 26.16 -1.36 -3.10
N PRO A 137 25.15 -1.08 -2.24
CA PRO A 137 24.49 -2.12 -1.46
C PRO A 137 23.85 -3.21 -2.32
N GLU A 138 23.95 -4.46 -1.87
CA GLU A 138 23.32 -5.59 -2.52
C GLU A 138 21.91 -5.85 -1.95
N ILE A 139 20.88 -5.73 -2.79
CA ILE A 139 19.50 -6.08 -2.48
C ILE A 139 19.32 -7.59 -2.67
N GLN A 140 19.17 -8.34 -1.57
CA GLN A 140 19.16 -9.80 -1.62
C GLN A 140 17.98 -10.38 -2.41
N SER A 141 16.78 -9.83 -2.25
CA SER A 141 15.56 -10.32 -2.90
C SER A 141 15.65 -10.33 -4.43
N THR A 142 16.47 -9.45 -5.01
CA THR A 142 16.73 -9.42 -6.45
C THR A 142 17.87 -10.34 -6.87
N THR A 143 18.90 -10.55 -6.02
CA THR A 143 20.02 -11.43 -6.36
C THR A 143 19.73 -12.91 -6.13
N SER A 144 18.79 -13.24 -5.25
CA SER A 144 18.32 -14.61 -5.03
C SER A 144 17.30 -15.11 -6.07
N SER A 145 16.69 -14.19 -6.82
CA SER A 145 15.57 -14.50 -7.71
C SER A 145 16.04 -14.94 -9.09
N LYS A 146 15.55 -16.10 -9.55
CA LYS A 146 15.78 -16.58 -10.92
C LYS A 146 14.64 -16.11 -11.83
N GLY A 147 14.96 -15.75 -13.07
CA GLY A 147 13.95 -15.38 -14.08
C GLY A 147 13.58 -13.90 -14.14
N ILE A 148 14.08 -13.06 -13.24
CA ILE A 148 14.01 -11.60 -13.37
C ILE A 148 14.98 -11.11 -14.46
N SER A 149 14.84 -9.85 -14.87
CA SER A 149 15.69 -9.32 -15.93
C SER A 149 17.17 -9.34 -15.58
N SER A 150 17.99 -9.85 -16.51
CA SER A 150 19.44 -9.85 -16.40
C SER A 150 20.08 -8.49 -16.66
N GLN A 151 19.29 -7.53 -17.17
CA GLN A 151 19.70 -6.16 -17.48
C GLN A 151 20.02 -5.37 -16.22
N PHE A 152 19.23 -5.57 -15.16
CA PHE A 152 19.33 -4.82 -13.92
C PHE A 152 19.77 -5.75 -12.80
N LYS A 153 20.91 -5.45 -12.18
CA LYS A 153 21.47 -6.28 -11.11
C LYS A 153 21.34 -5.57 -9.78
N SER A 154 20.78 -6.27 -8.80
CA SER A 154 20.77 -5.83 -7.41
C SER A 154 20.22 -4.41 -7.20
N PHE A 155 21.06 -3.45 -6.78
CA PHE A 155 20.67 -2.05 -6.57
C PHE A 155 20.05 -1.39 -7.81
N ALA A 156 20.64 -1.64 -8.99
CA ALA A 156 20.17 -1.09 -10.28
C ALA A 156 18.78 -1.60 -10.68
N TYR A 157 18.28 -2.66 -10.04
CA TYR A 157 16.92 -3.14 -10.24
C TYR A 157 15.88 -2.11 -9.79
N LEU A 158 16.18 -1.34 -8.74
CA LEU A 158 15.25 -0.38 -8.15
C LEU A 158 15.69 1.08 -8.35
N TYR A 159 16.98 1.35 -8.19
CA TYR A 159 17.52 2.71 -8.09
C TYR A 159 18.51 3.03 -9.21
N ASN A 160 18.67 4.33 -9.48
CA ASN A 160 19.69 4.84 -10.39
C ASN A 160 21.07 4.89 -9.70
N GLU A 161 21.95 3.95 -10.04
CA GLU A 161 23.31 3.85 -9.47
C GLU A 161 24.16 5.12 -9.70
N GLU A 162 24.04 5.73 -10.89
CA GLU A 162 24.88 6.87 -11.26
C GLU A 162 24.47 8.11 -10.49
N HIS A 163 23.16 8.36 -10.39
CA HIS A 163 22.61 9.42 -9.55
C HIS A 163 23.00 9.24 -8.08
N PHE A 164 22.91 8.00 -7.57
CA PHE A 164 23.27 7.68 -6.19
C PHE A 164 24.74 8.00 -5.89
N MET A 165 25.67 7.59 -6.77
CA MET A 165 27.10 7.89 -6.60
C MET A 165 27.38 9.39 -6.74
N ALA A 166 26.79 10.07 -7.72
CA ALA A 166 26.99 11.49 -7.95
C ALA A 166 26.49 12.34 -6.76
N SER A 167 25.32 12.00 -6.22
CA SER A 167 24.72 12.70 -5.08
C SER A 167 25.54 12.59 -3.80
N LEU A 168 26.33 11.51 -3.65
CA LEU A 168 27.12 11.23 -2.46
C LEU A 168 28.61 11.53 -2.61
N ALA A 169 29.04 12.05 -3.76
CA ALA A 169 30.47 12.25 -4.06
C ALA A 169 31.20 13.10 -3.00
N ASN A 170 30.51 14.10 -2.43
CA ASN A 170 31.04 15.00 -1.39
C ASN A 170 30.83 14.47 0.04
N ASP A 171 30.13 13.35 0.20
CA ASP A 171 29.79 12.77 1.50
C ASP A 171 30.61 11.51 1.77
N VAL A 172 30.50 10.51 0.90
CA VAL A 172 31.12 9.19 1.06
C VAL A 172 31.61 8.71 -0.30
N ARG A 173 32.80 8.10 -0.32
CA ARG A 173 33.29 7.45 -1.53
C ARG A 173 32.48 6.18 -1.80
N VAL A 174 31.79 6.15 -2.92
CA VAL A 174 30.99 4.99 -3.36
C VAL A 174 31.63 4.35 -4.59
N VAL A 175 31.72 3.01 -4.60
CA VAL A 175 32.21 2.23 -5.74
C VAL A 175 31.20 1.17 -6.15
N LYS A 176 31.06 0.91 -7.46
CA LYS A 176 30.12 -0.09 -7.97
C LYS A 176 30.42 -1.51 -7.49
N THR A 177 31.69 -1.88 -7.45
CA THR A 177 32.09 -3.25 -7.09
C THR A 177 33.41 -3.28 -6.34
N LEU A 178 33.62 -4.34 -5.56
CA LEU A 178 34.90 -4.60 -4.88
C LEU A 178 36.08 -4.72 -5.88
N PRO A 179 37.30 -4.33 -5.47
CA PRO A 179 38.54 -4.64 -6.17
C PRO A 179 38.73 -6.14 -6.48
N LYS A 180 39.49 -6.48 -7.53
CA LYS A 180 39.62 -7.86 -8.05
C LYS A 180 40.11 -8.87 -6.98
N ASN A 181 41.10 -8.49 -6.18
CA ASN A 181 41.62 -9.31 -5.07
C ASN A 181 40.55 -9.58 -4.00
N LEU A 182 39.78 -8.56 -3.60
CA LEU A 182 38.72 -8.70 -2.61
C LEU A 182 37.50 -9.46 -3.15
N LYS A 183 37.22 -9.38 -4.46
CA LYS A 183 36.21 -10.23 -5.12
C LYS A 183 36.55 -11.71 -5.02
N TRP A 184 37.82 -12.06 -5.13
CA TRP A 184 38.27 -13.44 -4.96
C TRP A 184 38.12 -13.92 -3.52
N ALA A 185 38.49 -13.09 -2.54
CA ALA A 185 38.27 -13.36 -1.12
C ALA A 185 36.78 -13.56 -0.78
N ARG A 186 35.89 -12.76 -1.39
CA ARG A 186 34.43 -12.94 -1.28
C ARG A 186 33.98 -14.31 -1.78
N ARG A 187 34.44 -14.74 -2.96
CA ARG A 187 34.09 -16.06 -3.53
C ARG A 187 34.54 -17.21 -2.63
N LYS A 188 35.66 -17.04 -1.93
CA LYS A 188 36.18 -17.99 -0.95
C LYS A 188 35.54 -17.88 0.45
N LYS A 189 34.55 -17.00 0.65
CA LYS A 189 33.92 -16.71 1.94
C LYS A 189 34.91 -16.30 3.04
N GLN A 190 35.97 -15.58 2.67
CA GLN A 190 37.03 -15.14 3.58
C GLN A 190 36.83 -13.72 4.12
N ILE A 191 35.73 -13.04 3.75
CA ILE A 191 35.41 -11.69 4.23
C ILE A 191 34.68 -11.82 5.57
N PRO A 192 35.15 -11.12 6.63
CA PRO A 192 34.44 -11.08 7.91
C PRO A 192 33.04 -10.48 7.74
N SER A 193 32.01 -11.19 8.21
CA SER A 193 30.60 -10.77 8.09
C SER A 193 29.98 -10.45 9.44
N PHE A 194 29.31 -9.31 9.56
CA PHE A 194 28.53 -8.91 10.72
C PHE A 194 27.04 -8.94 10.38
N LYS A 195 26.27 -9.72 11.14
CA LYS A 195 24.80 -9.63 11.12
C LYS A 195 24.40 -8.51 12.06
N VAL A 196 23.94 -7.40 11.49
CA VAL A 196 23.69 -6.17 12.24
C VAL A 196 22.25 -6.15 12.75
N SER A 197 22.08 -5.83 14.02
CA SER A 197 20.75 -5.68 14.63
C SER A 197 20.10 -4.36 14.24
N TYR A 198 18.77 -4.34 14.24
CA TYR A 198 18.00 -3.10 14.06
C TYR A 198 18.39 -2.08 15.13
N GLY A 199 18.63 -0.83 14.72
CA GLY A 199 18.93 0.25 15.65
C GLY A 199 20.30 0.14 16.35
N SER A 200 21.29 -0.52 15.75
CA SER A 200 22.63 -0.65 16.35
C SER A 200 23.27 0.72 16.61
N SER A 201 23.99 0.87 17.72
CA SER A 201 24.55 2.16 18.13
C SER A 201 25.83 2.53 17.36
N PRO A 202 26.19 3.82 17.24
CA PRO A 202 27.48 4.25 16.70
C PRO A 202 28.67 3.59 17.42
N TYR A 203 28.54 3.36 18.73
CA TYR A 203 29.53 2.66 19.54
C TYR A 203 29.81 1.25 19.02
N TYR A 204 28.77 0.50 18.67
CA TYR A 204 28.91 -0.86 18.12
C TYR A 204 29.80 -0.87 16.87
N TYR A 205 29.58 0.09 15.97
CA TYR A 205 30.36 0.20 14.73
C TYR A 205 31.82 0.59 15.01
N LEU A 206 32.04 1.56 15.89
CA LEU A 206 33.39 2.05 16.21
C LEU A 206 34.23 1.02 16.97
N HIS A 207 33.62 0.21 17.85
CA HIS A 207 34.37 -0.72 18.71
C HIS A 207 34.40 -2.16 18.20
N HIS A 208 33.42 -2.60 17.42
CA HIS A 208 33.39 -3.99 16.91
C HIS A 208 33.66 -4.09 15.42
N VAL A 209 33.12 -3.17 14.60
CA VAL A 209 33.26 -3.25 13.13
C VAL A 209 34.56 -2.59 12.66
N LEU A 210 34.87 -1.40 13.17
CA LEU A 210 36.05 -0.62 12.75
C LEU A 210 37.38 -1.37 12.94
N PRO A 211 37.66 -2.06 14.08
CA PRO A 211 38.94 -2.75 14.24
C PRO A 211 39.12 -3.88 13.22
N VAL A 212 38.04 -4.60 12.90
CA VAL A 212 38.05 -5.67 11.90
C VAL A 212 38.20 -5.08 10.49
N LEU A 213 37.54 -3.96 10.21
CA LEU A 213 37.70 -3.23 8.95
C LEU A 213 39.16 -2.79 8.74
N ILE A 214 39.81 -2.22 9.73
CA ILE A 214 41.22 -1.80 9.64
C ILE A 214 42.13 -3.02 9.42
N LYS A 215 41.90 -4.12 10.16
CA LYS A 215 42.72 -5.34 10.07
C LYS A 215 42.61 -6.03 8.71
N HIS A 216 41.40 -6.15 8.16
CA HIS A 216 41.14 -6.93 6.93
C HIS A 216 40.95 -6.05 5.68
N SER A 217 40.89 -4.72 5.83
CA SER A 217 40.56 -3.74 4.78
C SER A 217 39.20 -3.97 4.10
N VAL A 218 38.39 -4.91 4.58
CA VAL A 218 37.05 -5.22 4.05
C VAL A 218 36.17 -5.87 5.13
N VAL A 219 34.89 -5.52 5.15
CA VAL A 219 33.85 -6.19 5.97
C VAL A 219 32.55 -6.34 5.18
N GLU A 220 31.80 -7.41 5.45
CA GLU A 220 30.41 -7.57 5.01
C GLU A 220 29.45 -7.20 6.15
N LEU A 221 28.49 -6.32 5.89
CA LEU A 221 27.37 -6.05 6.78
C LEU A 221 26.10 -6.70 6.21
N VAL A 222 25.45 -7.53 7.00
CA VAL A 222 24.16 -8.14 6.66
C VAL A 222 23.07 -7.46 7.47
N VAL A 223 22.12 -6.82 6.80
CA VAL A 223 21.02 -6.04 7.41
C VAL A 223 19.68 -6.76 7.18
N PRO A 224 19.16 -7.50 8.17
CA PRO A 224 18.00 -8.38 8.00
C PRO A 224 16.62 -7.72 8.16
N HIS A 225 16.48 -6.64 8.95
CA HIS A 225 15.18 -6.14 9.41
C HIS A 225 14.95 -4.64 9.15
N GLY A 226 15.52 -4.11 8.07
CA GLY A 226 15.17 -2.76 7.61
C GLY A 226 15.60 -1.64 8.53
N GLY A 227 16.89 -1.30 8.55
CA GLY A 227 17.49 -0.33 9.47
C GLY A 227 18.63 -0.98 10.25
N CYS A 228 19.75 -0.29 10.34
CA CYS A 228 20.95 -0.80 11.02
C CYS A 228 21.58 0.23 11.96
N LEU A 229 21.11 1.47 11.98
CA LEU A 229 21.60 2.51 12.87
C LEU A 229 20.47 2.99 13.79
N GLN A 230 20.78 3.29 15.05
CA GLN A 230 19.79 3.85 15.98
C GLN A 230 19.10 5.09 15.38
N ALA A 231 17.80 5.23 15.61
CA ALA A 231 16.99 6.25 14.95
C ALA A 231 17.47 7.67 15.27
N ILE A 232 17.69 7.96 16.56
CA ILE A 232 18.22 9.25 17.02
C ILE A 232 19.71 9.13 17.34
N LEU A 233 20.53 9.90 16.64
CA LEU A 233 21.96 9.99 16.89
C LEU A 233 22.27 11.04 17.97
N PRO A 234 23.37 10.87 18.73
CA PRO A 234 23.89 11.89 19.64
C PRO A 234 24.12 13.25 18.95
N THR A 235 24.11 14.34 19.73
CA THR A 235 24.21 15.72 19.23
C THR A 235 25.49 16.00 18.42
N ASN A 236 26.61 15.34 18.75
CA ASN A 236 27.86 15.44 17.99
C ASN A 236 27.81 14.74 16.62
N LEU A 237 26.77 13.94 16.35
CA LEU A 237 26.54 13.23 15.09
C LEU A 237 25.29 13.76 14.35
N GLU A 238 24.84 14.97 14.65
CA GLU A 238 23.65 15.57 14.03
C GLU A 238 23.80 15.67 12.49
N GLU A 239 25.01 15.95 11.99
CA GLU A 239 25.28 15.99 10.54
C GLU A 239 25.10 14.62 9.85
N TYR A 240 25.24 13.51 10.59
CA TYR A 240 24.94 12.18 10.07
C TYR A 240 23.43 11.96 9.94
N GLN A 241 22.61 12.58 10.79
CA GLN A 241 21.15 12.59 10.59
C GLN A 241 20.76 13.34 9.33
N ARG A 242 21.38 14.51 9.10
CA ARG A 242 21.19 15.30 7.86
C ARG A 242 21.63 14.53 6.63
N LEU A 243 22.75 13.81 6.70
CA LEU A 243 23.19 12.89 5.64
C LEU A 243 22.13 11.81 5.36
N ARG A 244 21.54 11.20 6.39
CA ARG A 244 20.45 10.23 6.21
C ARG A 244 19.25 10.86 5.48
N CYS A 245 18.88 12.09 5.80
CA CYS A 245 17.83 12.83 5.07
C CYS A 245 18.18 12.99 3.58
N ARG A 246 19.40 13.47 3.27
CA ARG A 246 19.86 13.66 1.88
C ARG A 246 19.82 12.34 1.11
N VAL A 247 20.28 11.27 1.73
CA VAL A 247 20.26 9.95 1.09
C VAL A 247 18.82 9.50 0.84
N ALA A 248 17.96 9.54 1.87
CA ALA A 248 16.60 9.02 1.82
C ALA A 248 15.69 9.74 0.82
N PHE A 249 15.82 11.07 0.74
CA PHE A 249 14.89 11.91 -0.03
C PHE A 249 15.46 12.44 -1.34
N HIS A 250 16.80 12.51 -1.49
CA HIS A 250 17.45 12.99 -2.73
C HIS A 250 18.24 11.91 -3.45
N ALA A 251 19.19 11.25 -2.78
CA ALA A 251 20.11 10.34 -3.46
C ALA A 251 19.43 9.06 -3.98
N LEU A 252 18.39 8.57 -3.27
CA LEU A 252 17.61 7.39 -3.63
C LEU A 252 16.54 7.67 -4.71
N GLN A 253 17.02 7.97 -5.91
CA GLN A 253 16.18 8.12 -7.09
C GLN A 253 15.90 6.75 -7.73
N PHE A 254 14.64 6.45 -8.00
CA PHE A 254 14.28 5.22 -8.74
C PHE A 254 14.84 5.24 -10.15
N ARG A 255 15.01 4.05 -10.73
CA ARG A 255 15.39 3.92 -12.13
C ARG A 255 14.35 4.56 -13.06
N LYS A 256 14.81 4.94 -14.25
CA LYS A 256 14.05 5.70 -15.23
C LYS A 256 12.71 5.05 -15.60
N GLU A 257 12.69 3.73 -15.80
CA GLU A 257 11.49 3.01 -16.21
C GLU A 257 10.37 3.07 -15.16
N VAL A 258 10.74 3.05 -13.87
CA VAL A 258 9.80 3.23 -12.76
C VAL A 258 9.27 4.65 -12.77
N GLN A 259 10.15 5.65 -12.87
CA GLN A 259 9.75 7.07 -12.89
C GLN A 259 8.83 7.41 -14.08
N GLU A 260 9.14 6.88 -15.28
CA GLU A 260 8.33 7.04 -16.49
C GLU A 260 6.91 6.50 -16.27
N LEU A 261 6.79 5.28 -15.72
CA LEU A 261 5.48 4.68 -15.48
C LEU A 261 4.72 5.40 -14.35
N SER A 262 5.38 5.74 -13.25
CA SER A 262 4.78 6.54 -12.17
C SER A 262 4.24 7.87 -12.67
N THR A 263 4.98 8.56 -13.55
CA THR A 263 4.53 9.83 -14.16
C THR A 263 3.27 9.64 -14.98
N LYS A 264 3.18 8.57 -15.77
CA LYS A 264 1.98 8.23 -16.55
C LYS A 264 0.79 7.89 -15.65
N VAL A 265 1.01 7.13 -14.58
CA VAL A 265 -0.03 6.81 -13.59
C VAL A 265 -0.56 8.09 -12.94
N LEU A 266 0.32 9.02 -12.54
CA LEU A 266 -0.06 10.31 -11.99
C LEU A 266 -0.85 11.18 -12.99
N GLN A 267 -0.46 11.17 -14.27
CA GLN A 267 -1.21 11.86 -15.33
C GLN A 267 -2.61 11.28 -15.50
N ARG A 268 -2.75 9.95 -15.41
CA ARG A 268 -4.05 9.26 -15.48
C ARG A 268 -4.93 9.60 -14.27
N LEU A 269 -4.34 9.71 -13.07
CA LEU A 269 -5.04 10.04 -11.82
C LEU A 269 -5.49 11.50 -11.71
N ARG A 270 -4.97 12.41 -12.55
CA ARG A 270 -5.30 13.84 -12.53
C ARG A 270 -6.04 14.30 -13.79
N PRO A 271 -7.14 13.64 -14.20
CA PRO A 271 -7.93 14.10 -15.33
C PRO A 271 -8.50 15.49 -15.01
N LEU A 272 -8.36 16.43 -15.95
CA LEU A 272 -8.82 17.82 -15.79
C LEU A 272 -8.22 18.54 -14.55
N GLY A 273 -7.10 18.05 -14.01
CA GLY A 273 -6.48 18.59 -12.80
C GLY A 273 -7.30 18.36 -11.52
N ARG A 274 -8.16 17.34 -11.47
CA ARG A 274 -8.82 16.92 -10.24
C ARG A 274 -7.82 16.32 -9.25
N PRO A 275 -7.98 16.57 -7.94
CA PRO A 275 -7.17 15.96 -6.91
C PRO A 275 -7.58 14.51 -6.67
N PHE A 276 -6.71 13.74 -6.03
CA PHE A 276 -6.99 12.36 -5.65
C PHE A 276 -6.43 12.02 -4.27
N ILE A 277 -6.99 10.98 -3.66
CA ILE A 277 -6.52 10.40 -2.40
C ILE A 277 -5.63 9.20 -2.72
N ALA A 278 -4.46 9.11 -2.10
CA ALA A 278 -3.73 7.87 -2.00
C ALA A 278 -4.03 7.20 -0.65
N TYR A 279 -4.48 5.95 -0.68
CA TYR A 279 -4.83 5.16 0.49
C TYR A 279 -3.91 3.93 0.56
N ASP A 280 -3.17 3.78 1.67
CA ASP A 280 -2.42 2.56 1.97
C ASP A 280 -3.14 1.80 3.08
N PRO A 281 -3.79 0.64 2.81
CA PRO A 281 -4.42 -0.16 3.85
C PRO A 281 -3.43 -0.66 4.90
N GLY A 282 -2.16 -0.90 4.52
CA GLY A 282 -1.14 -1.49 5.39
C GLY A 282 -1.50 -2.88 5.95
N MET A 283 -2.46 -3.56 5.33
CA MET A 283 -2.95 -4.89 5.72
C MET A 283 -2.12 -6.00 5.06
N THR A 284 -0.91 -6.21 5.56
CA THR A 284 -0.08 -7.35 5.15
C THR A 284 -0.33 -8.54 6.07
N ARG A 285 -0.16 -9.76 5.55
CA ARG A 285 -0.27 -10.99 6.35
C ARG A 285 0.68 -10.95 7.55
N GLU A 286 1.88 -10.43 7.35
CA GLU A 286 2.90 -10.28 8.39
C GLU A 286 2.47 -9.30 9.48
N ALA A 287 1.88 -8.15 9.11
CA ALA A 287 1.37 -7.18 10.07
C ALA A 287 0.19 -7.75 10.87
N LEU A 288 -0.79 -8.35 10.20
CA LEU A 288 -1.96 -8.97 10.85
C LEU A 288 -1.54 -10.07 11.82
N ALA A 289 -0.59 -10.92 11.44
CA ALA A 289 -0.07 -11.99 12.31
C ALA A 289 0.70 -11.45 13.51
N TYR A 290 1.53 -10.41 13.32
CA TYR A 290 2.30 -9.79 14.41
C TYR A 290 1.39 -9.18 15.47
N HIS A 291 0.33 -8.48 15.04
CA HIS A 291 -0.60 -7.79 15.92
C HIS A 291 -1.75 -8.67 16.43
N GLY A 292 -1.91 -9.89 15.89
CA GLY A 292 -2.94 -10.82 16.36
C GLY A 292 -4.34 -10.44 15.88
N CYS A 293 -4.44 -9.89 14.66
CA CYS A 293 -5.69 -9.39 14.08
C CYS A 293 -6.31 -10.42 13.11
N ALA A 294 -6.36 -11.68 13.53
CA ALA A 294 -6.78 -12.78 12.66
C ALA A 294 -8.30 -12.76 12.39
N GLU A 295 -9.10 -12.40 13.39
CA GLU A 295 -10.57 -12.48 13.35
C GLU A 295 -11.20 -11.27 12.60
N LEU A 296 -10.39 -10.36 12.07
CA LEU A 296 -10.85 -9.36 11.10
C LEU A 296 -11.27 -9.98 9.76
N PHE A 297 -10.81 -11.20 9.50
CA PHE A 297 -11.15 -11.96 8.31
C PHE A 297 -11.96 -13.20 8.69
N GLN A 298 -12.59 -13.78 7.68
CA GLN A 298 -13.32 -15.04 7.78
C GLN A 298 -12.59 -16.13 6.98
N ASP A 299 -12.94 -17.38 7.27
CA ASP A 299 -12.50 -18.59 6.56
C ASP A 299 -10.98 -18.80 6.59
N VAL A 300 -10.41 -19.14 5.43
CA VAL A 300 -9.00 -19.51 5.23
C VAL A 300 -8.06 -18.40 5.67
N HIS A 301 -8.44 -17.14 5.52
CA HIS A 301 -7.59 -15.99 5.83
C HIS A 301 -7.20 -15.94 7.31
N THR A 302 -8.12 -16.32 8.20
CA THR A 302 -7.89 -16.40 9.65
C THR A 302 -6.81 -17.44 9.97
N GLU A 303 -6.92 -18.63 9.37
CA GLU A 303 -5.93 -19.71 9.52
C GLU A 303 -4.55 -19.30 9.00
N LEU A 304 -4.49 -18.60 7.87
CA LEU A 304 -3.23 -18.08 7.32
C LEU A 304 -2.51 -17.13 8.28
N ILE A 305 -3.27 -16.24 8.91
CA ILE A 305 -2.75 -15.27 9.88
C ILE A 305 -2.28 -16.00 11.14
N GLN A 306 -3.09 -16.92 11.67
CA GLN A 306 -2.74 -17.70 12.86
C GLN A 306 -1.51 -18.58 12.63
N HIS A 307 -1.44 -19.30 11.51
CA HIS A 307 -0.27 -20.09 11.14
C HIS A 307 1.00 -19.23 11.08
N LYS A 308 0.92 -18.06 10.44
CA LYS A 308 2.06 -17.13 10.37
C LYS A 308 2.46 -16.62 11.76
N ARG A 309 1.49 -16.38 12.65
CA ARG A 309 1.74 -15.97 14.04
C ARG A 309 2.40 -17.10 14.84
N ALA A 310 1.96 -18.34 14.71
CA ALA A 310 2.60 -19.51 15.33
C ALA A 310 4.08 -19.61 14.92
N TRP A 311 4.35 -19.43 13.64
CA TRP A 311 5.71 -19.38 13.10
C TRP A 311 6.56 -18.25 13.72
N MET A 312 5.97 -17.06 13.92
CA MET A 312 6.66 -15.93 14.56
C MET A 312 6.96 -16.18 16.04
N ILE A 313 6.04 -16.82 16.78
CA ILE A 313 6.22 -17.17 18.19
C ILE A 313 7.33 -18.20 18.35
N LYS A 314 7.34 -19.26 17.52
CA LYS A 314 8.37 -20.31 17.53
C LYS A 314 9.78 -19.74 17.32
N ARG A 315 9.90 -18.62 16.60
CA ARG A 315 11.17 -17.93 16.32
C ARG A 315 11.48 -16.78 17.29
N GLY A 316 10.64 -16.54 18.28
CA GLY A 316 10.81 -15.48 19.27
C GLY A 316 10.64 -14.06 18.71
N ILE A 317 10.03 -13.90 17.53
CA ILE A 317 9.74 -12.59 16.91
C ILE A 317 8.58 -11.92 17.63
N VAL A 318 7.55 -12.71 17.97
CA VAL A 318 6.37 -12.27 18.73
C VAL A 318 6.37 -13.01 20.06
N LYS A 319 6.08 -12.28 21.15
CA LYS A 319 5.87 -12.85 22.48
C LYS A 319 4.37 -12.81 22.79
N GLY A 320 3.82 -13.92 23.28
CA GLY A 320 2.41 -13.98 23.70
C GLY A 320 1.70 -15.25 23.26
N LYS A 321 0.37 -15.25 23.43
CA LYS A 321 -0.50 -16.36 23.01
C LYS A 321 -0.68 -16.38 21.49
N LEU A 322 -0.90 -17.58 20.96
CA LEU A 322 -1.20 -17.81 19.55
C LEU A 322 -2.54 -17.16 19.18
N SER A 323 -3.63 -17.59 19.82
CA SER A 323 -4.93 -16.93 19.70
C SER A 323 -5.01 -15.72 20.63
N VAL A 324 -5.46 -14.60 20.07
CA VAL A 324 -5.65 -13.31 20.74
C VAL A 324 -6.98 -12.76 20.24
N ASP A 325 -7.77 -12.18 21.15
CA ASP A 325 -9.02 -11.50 20.81
C ASP A 325 -8.71 -10.31 19.90
N SER A 326 -9.10 -10.42 18.63
CA SER A 326 -8.80 -9.40 17.63
C SER A 326 -9.65 -8.15 17.84
N ALA A 327 -10.86 -8.28 18.40
CA ALA A 327 -11.72 -7.14 18.71
C ALA A 327 -11.10 -6.29 19.82
N GLU A 328 -10.54 -6.92 20.85
CA GLU A 328 -9.80 -6.20 21.89
C GLU A 328 -8.54 -5.50 21.32
N GLN A 329 -7.74 -6.19 20.51
CA GLN A 329 -6.56 -5.58 19.87
C GLN A 329 -6.94 -4.40 18.97
N ARG A 330 -8.06 -4.52 18.27
CA ARG A 330 -8.64 -3.47 17.43
C ARG A 330 -9.07 -2.26 18.26
N LEU A 331 -9.80 -2.44 19.36
CA LEU A 331 -10.19 -1.35 20.28
C LEU A 331 -8.97 -0.69 20.94
N GLN A 332 -7.85 -1.40 21.09
CA GLN A 332 -6.58 -0.84 21.54
C GLN A 332 -5.82 -0.06 20.43
N GLY A 333 -6.33 -0.05 19.20
CA GLY A 333 -5.71 0.60 18.04
C GLY A 333 -4.48 -0.16 17.49
N LEU A 334 -4.36 -1.45 17.79
CA LEU A 334 -3.23 -2.29 17.36
C LEU A 334 -3.47 -2.96 16.01
N CYS A 335 -4.70 -2.99 15.53
CA CYS A 335 -5.07 -3.55 14.23
C CYS A 335 -5.24 -2.48 13.14
N PRO A 336 -5.09 -2.85 11.84
CA PRO A 336 -5.48 -2.01 10.71
C PRO A 336 -6.96 -1.61 10.74
N LEU A 337 -7.24 -0.40 10.28
CA LEU A 337 -8.59 -0.01 9.90
C LEU A 337 -8.98 -0.74 8.61
N MET A 338 -10.17 -1.31 8.57
CA MET A 338 -10.68 -1.98 7.38
C MET A 338 -10.96 -0.96 6.27
N PRO A 339 -10.84 -1.33 4.98
CA PRO A 339 -11.18 -0.41 3.88
C PRO A 339 -12.59 0.15 3.95
N GLU A 340 -13.55 -0.63 4.47
CA GLU A 340 -14.91 -0.18 4.77
C GLU A 340 -14.93 1.01 5.74
N GLU A 341 -14.24 0.87 6.86
CA GLU A 341 -14.17 1.89 7.91
C GLU A 341 -13.50 3.16 7.41
N VAL A 342 -12.41 3.01 6.67
CA VAL A 342 -11.75 4.16 6.03
C VAL A 342 -12.70 4.85 5.04
N GLY A 343 -13.46 4.07 4.27
CA GLY A 343 -14.48 4.61 3.38
C GLY A 343 -15.53 5.43 4.12
N ILE A 344 -16.08 4.90 5.20
CA ILE A 344 -17.08 5.59 6.05
C ILE A 344 -16.48 6.89 6.61
N LEU A 345 -15.26 6.85 7.14
CA LEU A 345 -14.57 8.03 7.68
C LEU A 345 -14.36 9.12 6.61
N LEU A 346 -14.00 8.73 5.38
CA LEU A 346 -13.82 9.67 4.27
C LEU A 346 -15.15 10.29 3.84
N ARG A 347 -16.21 9.48 3.75
CA ARG A 347 -17.56 9.98 3.48
C ARG A 347 -17.98 10.97 4.58
N ALA A 348 -17.78 10.62 5.86
CA ALA A 348 -18.09 11.44 7.05
C ALA A 348 -17.38 12.80 7.01
N TYR A 349 -16.12 12.79 6.58
CA TYR A 349 -15.32 14.01 6.40
C TYR A 349 -15.86 14.93 5.29
N GLY A 350 -16.55 14.36 4.29
CA GLY A 350 -17.22 15.11 3.22
C GLY A 350 -16.73 14.78 1.80
N TYR A 351 -15.93 13.72 1.60
CA TYR A 351 -15.56 13.29 0.25
C TYR A 351 -16.76 12.71 -0.51
N SER A 352 -16.96 13.18 -1.74
CA SER A 352 -18.01 12.71 -2.63
C SER A 352 -17.69 11.31 -3.18
N TRP A 353 -18.71 10.58 -3.61
CA TRP A 353 -18.59 9.21 -4.13
C TRP A 353 -17.81 9.16 -5.45
N ASP A 354 -17.75 10.27 -6.20
CA ASP A 354 -16.93 10.43 -7.40
C ASP A 354 -15.46 10.76 -7.11
N THR A 355 -15.03 10.76 -5.84
CA THR A 355 -13.63 10.99 -5.46
C THR A 355 -12.73 9.88 -5.97
N ILE A 356 -11.59 10.25 -6.57
CA ILE A 356 -10.57 9.29 -7.02
C ILE A 356 -9.76 8.81 -5.81
N ILE A 357 -9.73 7.50 -5.60
CA ILE A 357 -8.93 6.87 -4.55
C ILE A 357 -7.96 5.88 -5.19
N TYR A 358 -6.66 6.16 -5.07
CA TYR A 358 -5.59 5.25 -5.46
C TYR A 358 -5.19 4.37 -4.28
N VAL A 359 -5.39 3.06 -4.40
CA VAL A 359 -4.97 2.07 -3.40
C VAL A 359 -3.50 1.72 -3.63
N ALA A 360 -2.67 1.98 -2.63
CA ALA A 360 -1.22 1.83 -2.60
C ALA A 360 -0.77 0.72 -1.64
N GLY A 361 0.54 0.49 -1.54
CA GLY A 361 1.14 -0.40 -0.55
C GLY A 361 1.29 -1.86 -1.00
N GLY A 362 1.24 -2.12 -2.32
CA GLY A 362 1.34 -3.48 -2.86
C GLY A 362 0.02 -4.24 -2.83
N GLU A 363 0.06 -5.55 -2.54
CA GLU A 363 -1.13 -6.40 -2.50
C GLU A 363 -1.77 -6.35 -1.10
N VAL A 364 -3.05 -5.98 -1.06
CA VAL A 364 -3.86 -6.01 0.17
C VAL A 364 -4.18 -7.46 0.52
N PHE A 365 -4.01 -7.85 1.79
CA PHE A 365 -4.41 -9.18 2.24
C PHE A 365 -5.94 -9.39 2.10
N GLY A 366 -6.34 -10.55 1.57
CA GLY A 366 -7.71 -10.81 1.13
C GLY A 366 -8.05 -10.30 -0.29
N GLY A 367 -7.13 -9.54 -0.92
CA GLY A 367 -7.23 -9.09 -2.29
C GLY A 367 -8.44 -8.19 -2.55
N GLN A 368 -9.01 -8.29 -3.75
CA GLN A 368 -10.10 -7.42 -4.18
C GLN A 368 -11.37 -7.54 -3.33
N ARG A 369 -11.59 -8.69 -2.66
CA ARG A 369 -12.74 -8.89 -1.77
C ARG A 369 -12.74 -7.90 -0.61
N THR A 370 -11.58 -7.65 -0.02
CA THR A 370 -11.41 -6.69 1.09
C THR A 370 -11.73 -5.25 0.67
N LEU A 371 -11.63 -4.94 -0.63
CA LEU A 371 -11.88 -3.60 -1.17
C LEU A 371 -13.33 -3.39 -1.65
N ILE A 372 -14.18 -4.43 -1.68
CA ILE A 372 -15.57 -4.33 -2.15
C ILE A 372 -16.35 -3.21 -1.45
N PRO A 373 -16.33 -3.08 -0.11
CA PRO A 373 -17.07 -2.01 0.56
C PRO A 373 -16.58 -0.62 0.14
N LEU A 374 -15.27 -0.44 -0.04
CA LEU A 374 -14.70 0.83 -0.49
C LEU A 374 -15.17 1.19 -1.90
N HIS A 375 -15.20 0.21 -2.82
CA HIS A 375 -15.78 0.37 -4.16
C HIS A 375 -17.28 0.71 -4.12
N GLY A 376 -18.03 0.17 -3.15
CA GLY A 376 -19.45 0.49 -2.98
C GLY A 376 -19.70 1.94 -2.54
N MET A 377 -18.71 2.59 -1.92
CA MET A 377 -18.81 3.98 -1.45
C MET A 377 -18.19 4.99 -2.41
N PHE A 378 -17.22 4.56 -3.21
CA PHE A 378 -16.48 5.39 -4.14
C PHE A 378 -16.33 4.70 -5.49
N GLU A 379 -16.82 5.33 -6.54
CA GLU A 379 -16.82 4.76 -7.90
C GLU A 379 -15.41 4.68 -8.49
N ASN A 380 -14.57 5.68 -8.16
CA ASN A 380 -13.25 5.86 -8.76
C ASN A 380 -12.12 5.28 -7.89
N VAL A 381 -12.32 4.08 -7.32
CA VAL A 381 -11.27 3.34 -6.61
C VAL A 381 -10.42 2.58 -7.63
N VAL A 382 -9.13 2.88 -7.65
CA VAL A 382 -8.16 2.36 -8.62
C VAL A 382 -6.86 2.01 -7.94
N ASP A 383 -6.01 1.30 -8.66
CA ASP A 383 -4.70 0.84 -8.22
C ASP A 383 -3.71 0.86 -9.39
N ARG A 384 -2.47 0.48 -9.14
CA ARG A 384 -1.46 0.36 -10.20
C ARG A 384 -1.91 -0.55 -11.34
N THR A 385 -2.60 -1.66 -11.04
CA THR A 385 -2.93 -2.69 -12.04
C THR A 385 -3.99 -2.21 -13.02
N SER A 386 -5.02 -1.50 -12.53
CA SER A 386 -6.04 -0.83 -13.35
C SER A 386 -5.49 0.36 -14.14
N LEU A 387 -4.45 1.02 -13.63
CA LEU A 387 -3.85 2.20 -14.25
C LEU A 387 -2.64 1.92 -15.15
N SER A 388 -2.23 0.66 -15.33
CA SER A 388 -1.04 0.31 -16.13
C SER A 388 -1.34 -0.80 -17.13
N THR A 389 -0.80 -0.71 -18.33
CA THR A 389 -0.91 -1.82 -19.29
C THR A 389 0.12 -2.92 -18.99
N GLY A 390 -0.17 -4.16 -19.39
CA GLY A 390 0.79 -5.26 -19.29
C GLY A 390 2.11 -4.98 -20.00
N TRP A 391 2.08 -4.24 -21.12
CA TRP A 391 3.28 -3.79 -21.83
C TRP A 391 4.10 -2.78 -21.05
N GLU A 392 3.46 -1.81 -20.38
CA GLU A 392 4.15 -0.84 -19.54
C GLU A 392 4.82 -1.50 -18.34
N LEU A 393 4.14 -2.46 -17.71
CA LEU A 393 4.71 -3.26 -16.62
C LEU A 393 5.86 -4.14 -17.12
N ALA A 394 5.71 -4.80 -18.27
CA ALA A 394 6.78 -5.60 -18.87
C ALA A 394 8.01 -4.76 -19.26
N LYS A 395 7.80 -3.56 -19.82
CA LYS A 395 8.87 -2.60 -20.10
C LYS A 395 9.62 -2.25 -18.82
N MET A 396 8.90 -2.03 -17.73
CA MET A 396 9.51 -1.81 -16.42
C MET A 396 10.31 -3.04 -15.98
N TYR A 397 9.76 -4.25 -15.97
CA TYR A 397 10.51 -5.45 -15.54
C TYR A 397 11.81 -5.67 -16.34
N GLY A 398 11.84 -5.24 -17.60
CA GLY A 398 12.97 -5.41 -18.51
C GLY A 398 12.90 -6.74 -19.25
N ARG A 399 13.97 -7.11 -19.95
CA ARG A 399 14.03 -8.40 -20.67
C ARG A 399 14.16 -9.55 -19.69
N GLU A 400 13.11 -10.33 -19.54
CA GLU A 400 13.06 -11.54 -18.72
C GLU A 400 13.26 -12.80 -19.58
N ALA A 401 13.89 -13.83 -19.02
CA ALA A 401 14.05 -15.09 -19.74
C ALA A 401 12.68 -15.78 -19.89
N LYS A 402 12.27 -16.07 -21.13
CA LYS A 402 11.09 -16.92 -21.37
C LYS A 402 11.36 -18.28 -20.73
N HIS A 403 10.54 -18.66 -19.76
CA HIS A 403 10.59 -20.00 -19.20
C HIS A 403 10.16 -20.96 -20.33
N LYS A 404 10.98 -21.98 -20.63
CA LYS A 404 10.44 -23.14 -21.36
C LYS A 404 9.34 -23.71 -20.48
N ASP A 405 8.14 -23.86 -21.02
CA ASP A 405 7.04 -24.52 -20.34
C ASP A 405 7.55 -25.82 -19.74
N ILE A 406 7.59 -25.86 -18.41
CA ILE A 406 7.61 -27.13 -17.70
C ILE A 406 6.23 -27.70 -17.97
N ARG A 407 6.09 -28.48 -19.05
CA ARG A 407 4.97 -29.42 -19.17
C ARG A 407 4.93 -30.16 -17.84
N PRO A 408 3.79 -30.21 -17.14
CA PRO A 408 3.70 -31.01 -15.94
C PRO A 408 4.19 -32.41 -16.32
N LYS A 409 5.25 -32.88 -15.65
CA LYS A 409 5.68 -34.27 -15.79
C LYS A 409 4.44 -35.10 -15.47
N THR A 410 4.00 -35.88 -16.45
CA THR A 410 3.03 -36.94 -16.22
C THR A 410 3.52 -37.72 -15.00
N PRO A 411 2.69 -37.95 -13.97
CA PRO A 411 3.10 -38.83 -12.88
C PRO A 411 3.52 -40.17 -13.49
N PRO A 412 4.56 -40.83 -12.95
CA PRO A 412 4.96 -42.14 -13.43
C PRO A 412 3.73 -43.06 -13.34
N SER A 413 3.47 -43.79 -14.43
CA SER A 413 2.44 -44.81 -14.47
C SER A 413 2.70 -45.79 -13.32
N VAL A 414 1.77 -45.83 -12.37
CA VAL A 414 1.73 -46.90 -11.37
C VAL A 414 1.50 -48.18 -12.15
N GLU A 415 2.48 -49.09 -12.12
CA GLU A 415 2.25 -50.48 -12.51
C GLU A 415 1.22 -51.05 -11.53
N GLU A 416 0.02 -51.35 -12.02
CA GLU A 416 -0.98 -52.10 -11.27
C GLU A 416 -0.44 -53.52 -11.04
N GLU A 417 0.07 -53.78 -9.83
CA GLU A 417 0.18 -55.15 -9.34
C GLU A 417 -1.22 -55.72 -9.15
N THR A 418 -1.58 -56.64 -10.03
CA THR A 418 -2.78 -57.46 -9.94
C THR A 418 -2.77 -58.29 -8.66
N LYS A 419 -3.64 -57.96 -7.70
CA LYS A 419 -4.13 -58.92 -6.71
C LYS A 419 -5.60 -59.20 -6.97
N HIS A 420 -5.83 -60.42 -7.45
CA HIS A 420 -7.14 -61.02 -7.61
C HIS A 420 -7.85 -61.20 -6.25
N ASP A 421 -9.17 -61.14 -6.34
CA ASP A 421 -10.17 -61.68 -5.40
C ASP A 421 -10.58 -60.80 -4.22
N SER A 422 -11.59 -59.95 -4.45
CA SER A 422 -12.98 -60.22 -4.01
C SER A 422 -13.82 -58.93 -3.97
N LEU A 423 -14.61 -58.68 -5.01
CA LEU A 423 -15.75 -57.75 -4.88
C LEU A 423 -16.86 -58.15 -5.86
N LYS A 424 -17.80 -58.97 -5.36
CA LYS A 424 -19.12 -59.12 -5.97
C LYS A 424 -20.12 -58.22 -5.24
N SER A 425 -20.91 -57.52 -6.04
CA SER A 425 -22.00 -56.58 -5.73
C SER A 425 -21.49 -55.20 -5.27
N ILE A 426 -21.92 -54.06 -5.84
CA ILE A 426 -23.30 -53.57 -6.04
C ILE A 426 -23.37 -52.58 -7.23
N ARG A 427 -24.56 -52.55 -7.86
CA ARG A 427 -25.10 -51.77 -9.00
C ARG A 427 -24.47 -50.40 -9.38
N GLN A 428 -24.38 -50.19 -10.70
CA GLN A 428 -24.01 -48.95 -11.40
C GLN A 428 -24.99 -47.78 -11.10
N ARG A 429 -24.42 -46.60 -10.83
CA ARG A 429 -25.09 -45.28 -10.79
C ARG A 429 -24.64 -44.49 -12.03
N PRO A 430 -25.46 -43.61 -12.66
CA PRO A 430 -25.10 -42.94 -13.91
C PRO A 430 -23.88 -42.01 -13.74
N GLN A 431 -22.99 -41.97 -14.73
CA GLN A 431 -21.80 -41.11 -14.77
C GLN A 431 -22.17 -39.62 -14.74
N PRO A 432 -21.47 -38.77 -13.96
CA PRO A 432 -21.57 -37.32 -14.12
C PRO A 432 -20.88 -36.86 -15.40
N LEU A 433 -21.37 -35.76 -15.98
CA LEU A 433 -20.76 -35.06 -17.11
C LEU A 433 -19.28 -34.70 -16.84
N PRO A 434 -18.43 -34.61 -17.88
CA PRO A 434 -17.04 -34.19 -17.71
C PRO A 434 -16.98 -32.79 -17.06
N PRO A 435 -15.98 -32.55 -16.18
CA PRO A 435 -15.83 -31.25 -15.54
C PRO A 435 -15.59 -30.16 -16.58
N PRO A 436 -16.10 -28.94 -16.35
CA PRO A 436 -15.79 -27.80 -17.22
C PRO A 436 -14.27 -27.54 -17.24
N PRO A 437 -13.74 -26.99 -18.36
CA PRO A 437 -12.31 -26.71 -18.48
C PRO A 437 -11.83 -25.83 -17.32
N ALA A 438 -10.68 -26.19 -16.76
CA ALA A 438 -10.10 -25.50 -15.62
C ALA A 438 -9.92 -24.00 -15.92
N ARG A 439 -10.49 -23.16 -15.05
CA ARG A 439 -10.27 -21.71 -15.08
C ARG A 439 -8.79 -21.39 -14.84
N PRO A 440 -8.25 -20.27 -15.37
CA PRO A 440 -6.88 -19.85 -15.13
C PRO A 440 -6.59 -19.75 -13.62
N LYS A 441 -5.52 -20.42 -13.19
CA LYS A 441 -5.11 -20.50 -11.78
C LYS A 441 -4.69 -19.11 -11.26
N TYR A 442 -5.60 -18.43 -10.59
CA TYR A 442 -5.25 -17.39 -9.61
C TYR A 442 -5.25 -18.04 -8.23
N TYR A 443 -4.14 -17.86 -7.49
CA TYR A 443 -3.89 -18.35 -6.12
C TYR A 443 -4.54 -19.71 -5.79
N ASN A 444 -3.77 -20.79 -5.96
CA ASN A 444 -4.17 -22.15 -5.62
C ASN A 444 -4.45 -22.26 -4.10
N ILE A 445 -5.69 -21.95 -3.69
CA ILE A 445 -6.20 -22.21 -2.33
C ILE A 445 -6.10 -23.72 -2.02
N GLU A 446 -6.24 -24.58 -3.04
CA GLU A 446 -6.18 -26.05 -2.92
C GLU A 446 -4.76 -26.61 -2.68
N GLY A 447 -3.70 -25.87 -3.06
CA GLY A 447 -2.32 -26.30 -2.79
C GLY A 447 -1.83 -25.92 -1.38
N TRP A 448 -2.50 -24.95 -0.74
CA TRP A 448 -2.09 -24.39 0.54
C TRP A 448 -2.53 -25.25 1.74
N TRP A 449 -3.71 -25.85 1.66
CA TRP A 449 -4.24 -26.73 2.71
C TRP A 449 -3.35 -27.94 3.01
N GLY A 450 -2.69 -28.50 1.98
CA GLY A 450 -1.73 -29.60 2.16
C GLY A 450 -0.56 -29.17 3.05
N TRP A 451 0.07 -28.02 2.75
CA TRP A 451 1.27 -27.58 3.47
C TRP A 451 1.02 -27.14 4.91
N VAL A 452 -0.06 -26.39 5.19
CA VAL A 452 -0.39 -25.95 6.56
C VAL A 452 -0.73 -27.14 7.46
N ALA A 453 -1.33 -28.18 6.90
CA ALA A 453 -1.62 -29.42 7.63
C ALA A 453 -0.39 -30.34 7.76
N GLU A 454 0.58 -30.27 6.84
CA GLU A 454 1.74 -31.17 6.78
C GLU A 454 3.00 -30.63 7.49
N SER A 455 3.19 -29.30 7.61
CA SER A 455 4.42 -28.74 8.20
C SER A 455 4.26 -27.35 8.82
N ASP A 456 4.90 -27.16 9.98
CA ASP A 456 5.09 -25.84 10.63
C ASP A 456 5.99 -24.87 9.85
N ASN A 457 6.73 -25.37 8.85
CA ASN A 457 7.66 -24.57 8.09
C ASN A 457 7.00 -24.08 6.80
N GLU A 458 6.97 -22.77 6.60
CA GLU A 458 6.58 -22.16 5.32
C GLU A 458 7.43 -22.79 4.20
N PRO A 459 6.81 -23.30 3.12
CA PRO A 459 7.53 -23.97 2.05
C PRO A 459 8.57 -23.03 1.43
N GLU A 460 9.64 -23.61 0.89
CA GLU A 460 10.61 -22.80 0.16
C GLU A 460 9.93 -22.11 -1.02
N ASN A 461 10.16 -20.80 -1.14
CA ASN A 461 9.58 -20.01 -2.22
C ASN A 461 9.92 -20.64 -3.58
N THR A 462 8.91 -20.87 -4.38
CA THR A 462 9.06 -21.30 -5.77
C THR A 462 9.81 -20.24 -6.58
N VAL A 463 10.40 -20.63 -7.71
CA VAL A 463 11.08 -19.68 -8.61
C VAL A 463 10.12 -18.56 -9.07
N ILE A 464 8.84 -18.89 -9.26
CA ILE A 464 7.80 -17.93 -9.64
C ILE A 464 7.55 -16.95 -8.49
N GLU A 465 7.41 -17.42 -7.26
CA GLU A 465 7.24 -16.55 -6.09
C GLU A 465 8.43 -15.64 -5.85
N LEU A 466 9.66 -16.14 -6.00
CA LEU A 466 10.87 -15.32 -5.91
C LEU A 466 10.86 -14.20 -6.98
N ARG A 467 10.50 -14.53 -8.22
CA ARG A 467 10.36 -13.55 -9.29
C ARG A 467 9.27 -12.51 -8.98
N THR A 468 8.10 -12.96 -8.52
CA THR A 468 7.01 -12.06 -8.11
C THR A 468 7.43 -11.16 -6.95
N ASN A 469 8.14 -11.69 -5.96
CA ASN A 469 8.66 -10.92 -4.82
C ASN A 469 9.67 -9.85 -5.25
N ALA A 470 10.48 -10.11 -6.28
CA ALA A 470 11.32 -9.08 -6.87
C ALA A 470 10.47 -8.01 -7.59
N HIS A 471 9.43 -8.40 -8.33
CA HIS A 471 8.53 -7.46 -9.02
C HIS A 471 7.75 -6.58 -8.05
N LYS A 472 7.38 -7.12 -6.87
CA LYS A 472 6.73 -6.37 -5.79
C LYS A 472 7.53 -5.13 -5.39
N LEU A 473 8.86 -5.17 -5.41
CA LEU A 473 9.68 -3.98 -5.12
C LEU A 473 9.44 -2.83 -6.11
N LEU A 474 9.19 -3.15 -7.38
CA LEU A 474 8.92 -2.16 -8.43
C LEU A 474 7.50 -1.63 -8.34
N TRP A 475 6.57 -2.50 -7.98
CA TRP A 475 5.17 -2.16 -7.70
C TRP A 475 5.07 -1.17 -6.55
N GLU A 476 5.69 -1.49 -5.43
CA GLU A 476 5.76 -0.61 -4.26
C GLU A 476 6.50 0.69 -4.59
N ALA A 477 7.50 0.67 -5.48
CA ALA A 477 8.16 1.91 -5.93
C ALA A 477 7.20 2.85 -6.70
N ILE A 478 6.35 2.31 -7.57
CA ILE A 478 5.31 3.12 -8.24
C ILE A 478 4.35 3.67 -7.22
N ASP A 479 3.83 2.80 -6.35
CA ASP A 479 2.86 3.16 -5.32
C ASP A 479 3.43 4.24 -4.40
N TYR A 480 4.72 4.16 -4.08
CA TYR A 480 5.42 5.12 -3.23
C TYR A 480 5.47 6.51 -3.88
N VAL A 481 5.87 6.58 -5.16
CA VAL A 481 5.89 7.85 -5.91
C VAL A 481 4.49 8.44 -5.99
N VAL A 482 3.48 7.63 -6.33
CA VAL A 482 2.10 8.09 -6.45
C VAL A 482 1.57 8.61 -5.11
N SER A 483 1.88 7.93 -4.01
CA SER A 483 1.42 8.30 -2.67
C SER A 483 2.11 9.56 -2.13
N VAL A 484 3.40 9.77 -2.45
CA VAL A 484 4.12 11.00 -2.09
C VAL A 484 3.56 12.21 -2.84
N GLU A 485 3.20 12.03 -4.12
CA GLU A 485 2.66 13.09 -4.97
C GLU A 485 1.15 13.34 -4.81
N ALA A 486 0.44 12.51 -4.05
CA ALA A 486 -1.01 12.63 -3.86
C ALA A 486 -1.41 13.93 -3.14
N ASP A 487 -2.59 14.46 -3.45
CA ASP A 487 -3.13 15.65 -2.79
C ASP A 487 -3.47 15.36 -1.32
N VAL A 488 -3.97 14.15 -1.06
CA VAL A 488 -4.29 13.64 0.26
C VAL A 488 -3.71 12.23 0.41
N PHE A 489 -3.06 11.95 1.54
CA PHE A 489 -2.63 10.59 1.90
C PHE A 489 -3.35 10.10 3.16
N VAL A 490 -3.85 8.86 3.11
CA VAL A 490 -4.56 8.19 4.19
C VAL A 490 -3.87 6.85 4.50
N PRO A 491 -3.26 6.69 5.68
CA PRO A 491 -2.79 5.39 6.14
C PRO A 491 -3.93 4.64 6.86
N GLY A 492 -4.22 3.41 6.43
CA GLY A 492 -5.06 2.46 7.17
C GLY A 492 -4.31 1.77 8.32
N PHE A 493 -2.98 1.68 8.20
CA PHE A 493 -2.12 1.12 9.22
C PHE A 493 -0.68 1.63 9.11
N ASP A 494 -0.12 2.11 10.22
CA ASP A 494 1.31 2.37 10.39
C ASP A 494 1.89 1.56 11.56
N ARG A 495 3.19 1.29 11.50
CA ARG A 495 3.94 0.51 12.51
C ARG A 495 4.89 1.36 13.35
N ASP A 496 4.75 2.69 13.33
CA ASP A 496 5.80 3.61 13.78
C ASP A 496 6.09 3.50 15.29
N GLY A 497 5.10 3.10 16.11
CA GLY A 497 5.27 2.87 17.55
C GLY A 497 5.95 1.55 17.96
N LYS A 498 6.40 0.70 17.02
CA LYS A 498 6.96 -0.64 17.30
C LYS A 498 8.35 -0.88 16.72
N GLY A 499 9.04 0.15 16.23
CA GLY A 499 10.45 0.00 15.83
C GLY A 499 10.69 -0.61 14.45
N HIS A 500 9.70 -0.64 13.56
CA HIS A 500 9.91 -1.03 12.17
C HIS A 500 9.02 -0.16 11.26
N PRO A 501 9.58 0.79 10.49
CA PRO A 501 8.78 1.63 9.60
C PRO A 501 8.06 0.75 8.57
N SER A 502 6.82 1.10 8.26
CA SER A 502 6.01 0.48 7.22
C SER A 502 6.06 1.28 5.91
N PHE A 503 5.36 0.82 4.88
CA PHE A 503 5.18 1.59 3.65
C PHE A 503 4.56 2.98 3.93
N ALA A 504 3.42 3.02 4.62
CA ALA A 504 2.78 4.25 5.10
C ALA A 504 3.75 5.16 5.84
N SER A 505 4.55 4.61 6.76
CA SER A 505 5.54 5.36 7.54
C SER A 505 6.53 6.13 6.65
N LEU A 506 7.08 5.46 5.63
CA LEU A 506 8.03 6.07 4.70
C LEU A 506 7.37 7.13 3.80
N VAL A 507 6.12 6.92 3.40
CA VAL A 507 5.36 7.91 2.62
C VAL A 507 5.08 9.14 3.48
N MET A 508 4.60 8.95 4.71
CA MET A 508 4.30 10.03 5.65
C MET A 508 5.53 10.89 5.95
N GLY A 509 6.69 10.26 6.17
CA GLY A 509 7.95 10.97 6.38
C GLY A 509 8.42 11.75 5.16
N HIS A 510 8.33 11.15 3.97
CA HIS A 510 8.72 11.83 2.74
C HIS A 510 7.79 12.98 2.37
N ARG A 511 6.47 12.82 2.57
CA ARG A 511 5.51 13.92 2.44
C ARG A 511 5.82 15.04 3.42
N LEU A 512 6.13 14.72 4.68
CA LEU A 512 6.54 15.74 5.65
C LEU A 512 7.83 16.47 5.25
N TYR A 513 8.73 15.82 4.52
CA TYR A 513 9.93 16.43 3.98
C TYR A 513 9.67 17.31 2.75
N GLN A 514 9.01 16.76 1.72
CA GLN A 514 8.87 17.37 0.40
C GLN A 514 7.66 18.31 0.29
N SER A 515 6.55 17.92 0.90
CA SER A 515 5.22 18.54 0.72
C SER A 515 4.48 18.60 2.07
N ALA A 516 5.13 19.21 3.07
CA ALA A 516 4.62 19.27 4.45
C ALA A 516 3.19 19.83 4.55
N SER A 517 2.83 20.78 3.67
CA SER A 517 1.50 21.38 3.60
C SER A 517 0.43 20.49 2.95
N ALA A 518 0.80 19.39 2.28
CA ALA A 518 -0.16 18.47 1.70
C ALA A 518 -0.81 17.61 2.79
N LYS A 519 -2.13 17.40 2.68
CA LYS A 519 -2.89 16.69 3.72
C LYS A 519 -2.41 15.25 3.85
N THR A 520 -2.04 14.89 5.07
CA THR A 520 -1.56 13.55 5.42
C THR A 520 -2.21 13.18 6.74
N PHE A 521 -3.26 12.36 6.68
CA PHE A 521 -3.99 11.95 7.87
C PHE A 521 -3.13 11.03 8.73
N ARG A 522 -3.19 11.19 10.06
CA ARG A 522 -2.55 10.31 11.05
C ARG A 522 -3.57 9.94 12.12
N PRO A 523 -4.61 9.16 11.76
CA PRO A 523 -5.74 8.92 12.65
C PRO A 523 -5.28 8.17 13.92
N ASP A 524 -5.76 8.62 15.07
CA ASP A 524 -5.64 7.82 16.29
C ASP A 524 -6.57 6.62 16.15
N ARG A 525 -6.00 5.46 15.79
CA ARG A 525 -6.74 4.22 15.55
C ARG A 525 -7.55 3.77 16.77
N LYS A 526 -7.09 4.04 17.99
CA LYS A 526 -7.82 3.68 19.21
C LYS A 526 -9.12 4.49 19.30
N GLN A 527 -9.03 5.80 19.17
CA GLN A 527 -10.21 6.68 19.21
C GLN A 527 -11.12 6.45 18.00
N THR A 528 -10.53 6.18 16.84
CA THR A 528 -11.27 5.86 15.61
C THR A 528 -12.06 4.56 15.77
N ALA A 529 -11.45 3.50 16.33
CA ALA A 529 -12.11 2.24 16.60
C ALA A 529 -13.28 2.41 17.58
N MET A 530 -13.12 3.23 18.63
CA MET A 530 -14.19 3.54 19.58
C MET A 530 -15.39 4.23 18.89
N LEU A 531 -15.14 5.25 18.07
CA LEU A 531 -16.22 5.92 17.32
C LEU A 531 -16.92 4.99 16.33
N LEU A 532 -16.18 4.10 15.67
CA LEU A 532 -16.77 3.13 14.74
C LEU A 532 -17.61 2.07 15.48
N GLU A 533 -17.24 1.72 16.71
CA GLU A 533 -18.00 0.79 17.54
C GLU A 533 -19.37 1.36 17.93
N GLU A 534 -19.49 2.67 18.14
CA GLU A 534 -20.77 3.36 18.44
C GLU A 534 -21.82 3.18 17.34
N ILE A 535 -21.38 2.99 16.09
CA ILE A 535 -22.27 2.85 14.92
C ILE A 535 -22.24 1.44 14.32
N ARG A 536 -21.68 0.45 15.03
CA ARG A 536 -21.47 -0.90 14.49
C ARG A 536 -22.74 -1.53 13.92
N ASP A 537 -23.88 -1.33 14.58
CA ASP A 537 -25.16 -1.92 14.17
C ASP A 537 -25.84 -1.11 13.04
N HIS A 538 -25.39 0.12 12.79
CA HIS A 538 -25.98 1.08 11.84
C HIS A 538 -24.90 1.83 11.03
N MET A 539 -23.87 1.12 10.56
CA MET A 539 -22.65 1.74 9.99
C MET A 539 -22.90 2.72 8.83
N TYR A 540 -24.02 2.57 8.13
CA TYR A 540 -24.40 3.37 6.97
C TYR A 540 -25.39 4.50 7.28
N GLU A 541 -25.83 4.60 8.54
CA GLU A 541 -26.80 5.56 9.06
C GLU A 541 -26.20 6.36 10.22
N ALA A 542 -25.30 7.29 9.89
CA ALA A 542 -24.64 8.11 10.89
C ALA A 542 -25.45 9.37 11.22
N ASN A 543 -25.61 9.66 12.52
CA ASN A 543 -26.20 10.91 12.98
C ASN A 543 -25.23 12.10 12.80
N HIS A 544 -25.79 13.33 12.80
CA HIS A 544 -24.99 14.55 12.63
C HIS A 544 -23.93 14.74 13.70
N THR A 545 -24.23 14.36 14.94
CA THR A 545 -23.30 14.44 16.07
C THR A 545 -22.06 13.56 15.87
N TRP A 546 -22.24 12.35 15.35
CA TRP A 546 -21.17 11.42 15.05
C TRP A 546 -20.33 11.91 13.88
N ILE A 547 -20.99 12.42 12.82
CA ILE A 547 -20.31 13.03 11.67
C ILE A 547 -19.42 14.21 12.14
N ALA A 548 -19.94 15.07 13.03
CA ALA A 548 -19.17 16.16 13.61
C ALA A 548 -17.96 15.65 14.43
N SER A 549 -18.14 14.58 15.23
CA SER A 549 -17.05 13.93 15.97
C SER A 549 -15.96 13.38 15.05
N VAL A 550 -16.34 12.72 13.95
CA VAL A 550 -15.38 12.20 12.96
C VAL A 550 -14.64 13.34 12.25
N ARG A 551 -15.35 14.39 11.84
CA ARG A 551 -14.75 15.59 11.24
C ARG A 551 -13.72 16.22 12.17
N LYS A 552 -14.07 16.36 13.45
CA LYS A 552 -13.16 16.87 14.49
C LYS A 552 -11.94 15.96 14.66
N LEU A 553 -12.14 14.64 14.74
CA LEU A 553 -11.06 13.67 14.89
C LEU A 553 -10.08 13.73 13.70
N LEU A 554 -10.59 13.72 12.47
CA LEU A 554 -9.77 13.78 11.26
C LEU A 554 -9.06 15.13 11.11
N LYS A 555 -9.71 16.26 11.44
CA LYS A 555 -9.07 17.59 11.47
C LYS A 555 -7.90 17.60 12.45
N ARG A 556 -8.10 17.08 13.65
CA ARG A 556 -7.06 16.95 14.68
C ARG A 556 -5.90 16.06 14.24
N SER A 557 -6.19 14.98 13.52
CA SER A 557 -5.17 14.04 13.03
C SER A 557 -4.17 14.64 12.05
N LEU A 558 -4.51 15.76 11.39
CA LEU A 558 -3.61 16.44 10.45
C LEU A 558 -2.46 17.18 11.16
N LEU A 559 -2.68 17.70 12.38
CA LEU A 559 -1.73 18.53 13.11
C LEU A 559 -1.31 17.91 14.43
N GLU A 560 -2.24 17.77 15.38
CA GLU A 560 -1.94 17.15 16.68
C GLU A 560 -1.48 15.70 16.50
N GLY A 561 -2.09 14.97 15.54
CA GLY A 561 -1.65 13.62 15.19
C GLY A 561 -0.20 13.56 14.70
N LEU A 562 0.25 14.58 13.95
CA LEU A 562 1.65 14.71 13.53
C LEU A 562 2.58 14.98 14.72
N VAL A 563 2.22 15.93 15.60
CA VAL A 563 3.04 16.27 16.77
C VAL A 563 3.16 15.08 17.72
N GLU A 564 2.05 14.42 18.04
CA GLU A 564 2.01 13.28 18.95
C GLU A 564 2.80 12.08 18.40
N SER A 565 2.60 11.77 17.11
CA SER A 565 3.32 10.67 16.46
C SER A 565 4.82 10.98 16.34
N SER A 566 5.20 12.23 16.11
CA SER A 566 6.59 12.66 16.14
C SER A 566 7.21 12.46 17.53
N LYS A 567 6.56 12.90 18.60
CA LYS A 567 7.03 12.74 19.99
C LYS A 567 7.18 11.26 20.38
N ARG A 568 6.21 10.42 20.01
CA ARG A 568 6.16 9.01 20.41
C ARG A 568 7.03 8.08 19.56
N SER A 569 7.06 8.30 18.24
CA SER A 569 7.57 7.30 17.29
C SER A 569 8.93 7.66 16.68
N LYS A 570 9.38 8.92 16.76
CA LYS A 570 10.66 9.33 16.15
C LYS A 570 11.88 8.61 16.74
N THR A 571 11.83 8.28 18.03
CA THR A 571 12.88 7.49 18.72
C THR A 571 13.05 6.08 18.16
N PHE A 572 12.03 5.59 17.45
CA PHE A 572 12.01 4.30 16.80
C PHE A 572 12.21 4.40 15.29
N SER A 573 11.72 5.47 14.66
CA SER A 573 11.54 5.56 13.21
C SER A 573 11.89 6.98 12.72
N PHE A 574 13.18 7.24 12.48
CA PHE A 574 13.66 8.57 12.10
C PHE A 574 13.12 9.05 10.75
N LEU A 575 13.19 8.22 9.70
CA LEU A 575 12.78 8.63 8.35
C LEU A 575 11.28 8.90 8.22
N SER A 576 10.47 8.38 9.14
CA SER A 576 9.02 8.59 9.19
C SER A 576 8.66 9.91 9.87
N HIS A 577 9.57 10.43 10.70
CA HIS A 577 9.46 11.72 11.39
C HIS A 577 10.77 12.53 11.24
N PRO A 578 11.11 12.98 10.02
CA PRO A 578 12.41 13.58 9.68
C PRO A 578 12.67 15.00 10.25
N VAL A 579 11.73 15.56 11.02
CA VAL A 579 11.78 16.92 11.54
C VAL A 579 12.34 16.91 12.97
N PRO A 580 13.27 17.81 13.36
CA PRO A 580 13.71 19.04 12.66
C PRO A 580 15.00 18.91 11.84
N GLU A 581 15.60 17.72 11.76
CA GLU A 581 16.92 17.52 11.14
C GLU A 581 16.89 17.78 9.64
N CYS A 582 15.80 17.39 8.98
CA CYS A 582 15.63 17.49 7.53
C CYS A 582 14.82 18.73 7.08
N SER A 583 14.52 19.69 7.96
CA SER A 583 13.70 20.85 7.61
C SER A 583 14.26 22.18 8.13
N CYS A 584 13.76 23.28 7.55
CA CYS A 584 13.98 24.64 8.03
C CYS A 584 12.69 25.46 7.91
N ILE A 585 12.65 26.59 8.60
CA ILE A 585 11.51 27.53 8.58
C ILE A 585 11.77 28.66 7.59
N ARG A 586 10.77 28.96 6.76
CA ARG A 586 10.77 30.08 5.81
C ARG A 586 10.96 31.43 6.50
N ARG A 587 11.72 32.35 5.87
CA ARG A 587 11.84 33.74 6.37
C ARG A 587 10.62 34.55 5.89
N GLY A 588 9.61 34.75 6.74
CA GLY A 588 8.53 35.67 6.33
C GLY A 588 7.29 35.82 7.21
N ASP A 589 6.92 34.84 8.03
CA ASP A 589 5.61 34.91 8.70
C ASP A 589 5.73 35.47 10.12
N ARG A 590 5.43 36.77 10.28
CA ARG A 590 4.97 37.31 11.56
C ARG A 590 3.52 36.85 11.76
N VAL A 591 3.31 35.60 12.16
CA VAL A 591 2.02 35.14 12.67
C VAL A 591 2.27 34.53 14.03
N SER A 592 1.82 35.25 15.06
CA SER A 592 2.05 34.98 16.49
C SER A 592 1.52 33.63 16.99
N ASN A 593 0.74 32.89 16.19
CA ASN A 593 0.20 31.56 16.54
C ASN A 593 0.87 30.38 15.79
N VAL A 594 1.63 30.63 14.71
CA VAL A 594 2.36 29.57 13.95
C VAL A 594 3.63 29.12 14.70
N SER A 595 4.14 29.97 15.58
CA SER A 595 5.36 29.72 16.37
C SER A 595 5.27 28.58 17.38
N LEU A 596 4.06 28.19 17.81
CA LEU A 596 3.87 27.14 18.81
C LEU A 596 4.14 25.74 18.22
N ILE A 597 3.68 25.48 17.01
CA ILE A 597 3.83 24.15 16.36
C ILE A 597 5.26 23.95 15.84
N GLU A 598 5.89 25.00 15.34
CA GLU A 598 7.31 24.98 14.98
C GLU A 598 8.19 24.66 16.20
N ALA A 599 7.85 25.22 17.36
CA ALA A 599 8.51 24.91 18.63
C ALA A 599 8.25 23.46 19.09
N ASP A 600 7.01 22.97 18.98
CA ASP A 600 6.65 21.59 19.34
C ASP A 600 7.33 20.52 18.46
N LEU A 601 7.58 20.83 17.19
CA LEU A 601 8.34 19.99 16.26
C LEU A 601 9.86 20.20 16.38
N GLY A 602 10.30 21.13 17.24
CA GLY A 602 11.71 21.43 17.49
C GLY A 602 12.43 22.11 16.34
N VAL A 603 11.72 22.68 15.37
CA VAL A 603 12.35 23.38 14.24
C VAL A 603 12.67 24.80 14.67
N THR A 604 13.95 25.12 14.76
CA THR A 604 14.40 26.45 15.20
C THR A 604 15.20 27.18 14.12
N HIS A 605 15.66 26.46 13.10
CA HIS A 605 16.57 26.99 12.09
C HIS A 605 15.83 27.59 10.90
N ARG A 606 16.27 28.78 10.49
CA ARG A 606 15.74 29.48 9.32
C ARG A 606 16.44 29.03 8.04
N CYS A 607 15.68 28.96 6.95
CA CYS A 607 16.23 28.66 5.64
C CYS A 607 17.19 29.77 5.15
N PRO A 608 18.19 29.42 4.31
CA PRO A 608 19.06 30.39 3.64
C PRO A 608 18.27 31.37 2.75
N GLN A 609 18.80 32.59 2.58
CA GLN A 609 18.23 33.60 1.66
C GLN A 609 18.27 33.08 0.22
N GLY A 610 17.12 33.09 -0.47
CA GLY A 610 16.98 32.62 -1.86
C GLY A 610 16.11 31.37 -2.03
N MET A 611 15.79 30.64 -0.95
CA MET A 611 14.81 29.55 -0.98
C MET A 611 13.35 30.06 -0.96
N ASP A 612 13.13 31.35 -0.72
CA ASP A 612 11.81 31.97 -0.56
C ASP A 612 11.01 32.10 -1.89
N GLY A 613 11.62 31.81 -3.04
CA GLY A 613 11.07 32.08 -4.38
C GLY A 613 10.22 30.98 -5.02
N VAL A 614 10.12 29.77 -4.46
CA VAL A 614 9.65 28.59 -5.21
C VAL A 614 8.16 28.23 -4.99
N VAL A 615 7.48 28.78 -3.97
CA VAL A 615 6.04 28.50 -3.76
C VAL A 615 5.28 29.81 -3.58
N ARG A 616 5.02 30.48 -4.71
CA ARG A 616 4.06 31.59 -4.79
C ARG A 616 2.89 31.16 -5.66
N SER A 617 2.10 30.20 -5.18
CA SER A 617 0.75 30.03 -5.73
C SER A 617 -0.08 31.23 -5.29
N LYS A 618 -0.64 31.92 -6.28
CA LYS A 618 -1.61 33.00 -6.11
C LYS A 618 -2.83 32.45 -5.35
N ASP A 619 -2.92 32.70 -4.06
CA ASP A 619 -4.18 32.75 -3.31
C ASP A 619 -3.95 33.49 -1.98
N ASN A 620 -3.29 34.65 -2.05
CA ASN A 620 -3.12 35.53 -0.90
C ASN A 620 -4.10 36.70 -1.01
N LYS A 621 -5.35 36.43 -0.66
CA LYS A 621 -6.42 37.37 -0.26
C LYS A 621 -7.60 36.52 0.19
N ASN A 622 -7.55 36.05 1.44
CA ASN A 622 -8.67 35.65 2.31
C ASN A 622 -8.07 34.93 3.53
N ALA A 623 -7.24 35.66 4.28
CA ALA A 623 -6.84 35.28 5.62
C ALA A 623 -8.03 35.53 6.57
N GLU A 624 -8.15 34.71 7.62
CA GLU A 624 -9.01 34.88 8.81
C GLU A 624 -10.35 34.12 8.93
N ARG A 625 -10.71 33.15 8.07
CA ARG A 625 -11.85 32.25 8.39
C ARG A 625 -11.60 30.79 8.00
N GLU A 626 -10.87 30.06 8.84
CA GLU A 626 -10.94 28.58 8.89
C GLU A 626 -11.48 28.06 10.22
N GLU A 627 -11.60 28.92 11.23
CA GLU A 627 -12.16 28.56 12.54
C GLU A 627 -13.70 28.69 12.58
N ASP A 628 -14.32 29.41 11.63
CA ASP A 628 -15.78 29.67 11.60
C ASP A 628 -16.56 28.92 10.49
N LEU A 629 -15.94 28.05 9.70
CA LEU A 629 -16.61 27.37 8.58
C LEU A 629 -17.46 26.15 8.99
N ASP A 630 -17.60 25.91 10.30
CA ASP A 630 -18.22 24.71 10.85
C ASP A 630 -19.75 24.84 11.01
N GLU A 631 -20.34 26.03 10.85
CA GLU A 631 -21.78 26.30 11.13
C GLU A 631 -22.71 26.19 9.90
N GLU A 632 -22.24 26.22 8.64
CA GLU A 632 -23.14 26.39 7.48
C GLU A 632 -23.52 25.10 6.72
N ASP A 633 -23.01 23.91 7.06
CA ASP A 633 -23.32 22.64 6.38
C ASP A 633 -24.36 21.76 7.15
N LEU A 634 -25.14 22.33 8.07
CA LEU A 634 -26.00 21.59 9.01
C LEU A 634 -27.31 21.02 8.41
N SER A 635 -27.61 21.23 7.12
CA SER A 635 -28.98 21.00 6.61
C SER A 635 -29.23 19.71 5.80
N SER A 636 -28.37 18.68 5.82
CA SER A 636 -28.68 17.41 5.14
C SER A 636 -28.72 16.21 6.09
N SER A 637 -29.80 16.11 6.87
CA SER A 637 -30.26 14.80 7.37
C SER A 637 -30.88 14.03 6.19
N GLY A 638 -30.05 13.30 5.46
CA GLY A 638 -30.46 12.42 4.38
C GLY A 638 -29.43 11.31 4.23
N PHE A 639 -29.89 10.11 3.85
CA PHE A 639 -29.07 8.91 3.66
C PHE A 639 -27.66 9.25 3.16
N PHE A 640 -26.66 8.93 3.98
CA PHE A 640 -25.26 9.23 3.74
C PHE A 640 -24.72 8.59 2.45
N PHE A 641 -25.44 7.58 1.95
CA PHE A 641 -25.15 6.77 0.76
C PHE A 641 -26.22 6.85 -0.34
N GLY A 642 -27.15 7.82 -0.29
CA GLY A 642 -28.22 7.93 -1.28
C GLY A 642 -27.73 8.50 -2.64
N HIS A 643 -27.74 7.68 -3.69
CA HIS A 643 -27.70 8.17 -5.07
C HIS A 643 -28.96 9.00 -5.35
N LYS A 644 -28.80 10.27 -5.75
CA LYS A 644 -29.90 11.01 -6.39
C LYS A 644 -30.09 10.45 -7.80
N GLU A 645 -31.03 9.53 -7.97
CA GLU A 645 -31.53 9.19 -9.30
C GLU A 645 -32.19 10.43 -9.92
N SER A 646 -31.57 10.95 -10.97
CA SER A 646 -32.16 11.95 -11.84
C SER A 646 -33.14 11.26 -12.79
N GLY A 647 -34.43 11.30 -12.48
CA GLY A 647 -35.49 10.78 -13.35
C GLY A 647 -36.85 11.47 -13.16
N GLY A 648 -37.20 12.34 -14.12
CA GLY A 648 -38.53 12.42 -14.74
C GLY A 648 -39.77 12.79 -13.92
N SER A 649 -40.26 14.01 -14.14
CA SER A 649 -41.64 14.51 -13.98
C SER A 649 -42.79 13.49 -14.13
N SER A 650 -43.77 13.53 -13.21
CA SER A 650 -45.21 13.67 -13.56
C SER A 650 -46.09 14.00 -12.35
N ASN A 651 -46.96 15.00 -12.51
CA ASN A 651 -48.08 15.40 -11.65
C ASN A 651 -49.14 14.30 -11.45
N SER A 652 -49.76 14.24 -10.26
CA SER A 652 -51.23 14.15 -10.11
C SER A 652 -51.71 14.39 -8.67
N ASN A 653 -52.33 15.56 -8.47
CA ASN A 653 -53.50 15.95 -7.66
C ASN A 653 -53.92 15.26 -6.35
N ASN A 654 -54.08 16.12 -5.34
CA ASN A 654 -55.04 16.20 -4.21
C ASN A 654 -56.15 15.15 -4.06
N GLU A 655 -56.35 14.71 -2.81
CA GLU A 655 -57.65 14.81 -2.13
C GLU A 655 -57.48 14.82 -0.59
N THR A 656 -58.12 15.79 0.05
CA THR A 656 -58.26 16.04 1.50
C THR A 656 -59.43 15.26 2.10
N VAL A 657 -59.27 14.62 3.27
CA VAL A 657 -60.34 14.44 4.27
C VAL A 657 -59.75 14.49 5.69
N ASN A 658 -60.53 15.11 6.56
CA ASN A 658 -60.27 15.67 7.90
C ASN A 658 -60.67 14.70 9.04
N SER A 659 -60.46 15.15 10.29
CA SER A 659 -61.12 14.73 11.58
C SER A 659 -60.59 13.47 12.28
N GLU A 660 -60.55 13.32 13.61
CA GLU A 660 -60.47 14.16 14.83
C GLU A 660 -60.43 13.18 16.03
N ALA A 661 -59.74 13.58 17.09
CA ALA A 661 -60.04 13.37 18.52
C ALA A 661 -60.21 11.96 19.17
N ASN A 662 -59.37 11.75 20.19
CA ASN A 662 -59.73 11.63 21.64
C ASN A 662 -59.59 10.31 22.44
N ASN A 663 -59.23 10.57 23.71
CA ASN A 663 -59.30 9.81 24.97
C ASN A 663 -58.11 8.87 25.27
N LYS A 664 -57.24 9.08 26.29
CA LYS A 664 -57.29 9.57 27.70
C LYS A 664 -57.53 8.45 28.72
N GLU A 665 -56.55 8.27 29.62
CA GLU A 665 -56.53 7.79 31.03
C GLU A 665 -55.09 7.28 31.28
N GLU A 666 -54.18 7.91 32.04
CA GLU A 666 -54.17 8.55 33.36
C GLU A 666 -54.35 7.58 34.53
N GLY A 667 -53.29 7.50 35.36
CA GLY A 667 -53.20 6.69 36.57
C GLY A 667 -51.81 6.83 37.21
N GLN A 668 -51.56 7.97 37.88
CA GLN A 668 -50.50 8.13 38.88
C GLN A 668 -50.96 7.56 40.22
N LEU A 669 -50.05 7.04 41.05
CA LEU A 669 -49.57 7.63 42.32
C LEU A 669 -48.85 6.58 43.20
N GLU A 670 -47.70 6.98 43.75
CA GLU A 670 -47.20 6.81 45.14
C GLU A 670 -47.17 5.38 45.78
N ASP A 671 -46.22 4.95 46.60
CA ASP A 671 -45.08 5.57 47.27
C ASP A 671 -44.27 4.44 47.95
N GLN A 672 -43.09 4.81 48.44
CA GLN A 672 -42.47 4.37 49.70
C GLN A 672 -41.28 3.40 49.69
N GLU A 673 -40.30 3.86 50.47
CA GLU A 673 -38.95 3.42 50.78
C GLU A 673 -38.88 2.05 51.47
N GLU A 674 -37.75 1.33 51.30
CA GLU A 674 -37.05 0.73 52.44
C GLU A 674 -35.58 0.42 52.13
N LEU A 675 -34.82 0.42 53.23
CA LEU A 675 -33.39 0.61 53.40
C LEU A 675 -32.52 -0.65 53.26
N GLU A 676 -31.22 -0.38 53.09
CA GLU A 676 -30.05 -1.08 53.66
C GLU A 676 -29.70 -2.53 53.27
N GLY A 677 -28.50 -2.65 52.68
CA GLY A 677 -27.36 -3.25 53.39
C GLY A 677 -27.06 -4.74 53.15
N GLY A 678 -25.80 -5.03 52.80
CA GLY A 678 -25.24 -6.37 53.01
C GLY A 678 -24.14 -6.76 52.02
N GLU A 679 -22.89 -6.64 52.48
CA GLU A 679 -21.70 -7.25 51.87
C GLU A 679 -21.87 -8.75 51.61
N ARG A 680 -21.43 -9.20 50.42
CA ARG A 680 -20.42 -10.27 50.25
C ARG A 680 -19.94 -10.38 48.81
#